data_AF-A0A7C7V1F7-F1
#
_entry.id   AF-A0A7C7V1F7-F1
#
_cell.length_a   1.000
_cell.length_b   1.000
_cell.length_c   1.000
_cell.angle_alpha   90.00
_cell.angle_beta   90.00
_cell.angle_gamma   90.00
#
_symmetry.space_group_name_H-M   'P 1'
#
loop_
_entity.id
_entity.type
_entity.pdbx_description
1 polymer ?
#
loop_
_entity_poly.entity_id
_entity_poly.type
_entity_poly.pdbx_seq_one_letter_code
_entity_poly.pdbx_strand_id
1 'polypeptide(L)'
;LVDQMVQDNPSDPEAYLARYRYRDEFGLPGREEDVEAALKCGAESLEVLLVAGHFALNRYLAAANSKPPEPEADQYYEQSKRHFGRVVDVAPEDPRGYLGLGDAYATRGELEAAIDAWSKGLEATDLLDAEFALRIARAIYFAKSGVLEKAKVERLLGTLDRVAGNQGAFANRSQRDTFDRWRLLAHGRQAINRRQPYEALDFAARATVAGKSGQGEGELTSRLEAQNFLATVYGRLGWWEQAASAYEQAALLAPEMASLRQAAGDAWSQAGRFNDAVRCYGQALQIQQTPGLWRALAWVLLRQELLRPKSQRRWRDFLNALARAKEATKDAPPEERWRLDYAESLYELFRETDPVAREQAKGKVTERFRLLEQQYAKVPDLLQRLVLRYEELGLQEDADRVLGKLAAMKDVPAELIAQLRSSVLLRRGRLDDARQTLLAGLQKASPAAAEAMEIALVNLDIRDGKPDQARRRLVRLHSRDPNNLGVVRRLAELALDRGQLRDAEHWIKMLRSREGKRGVYWRYYEARRLLADSAASNSAVDKAVELQAEIERYRPEWPFGYLLKGQVFERQGMFLGAVDAYKQAVELGASTPAIYERLISLLVQTRQFDAANRYLAQLRETTVLSERLESLQMFLALQSGDAAAAAALAKKAVDARPEDAMAWVRLGQTLTAAQRSEEAEAAFQQAVQISPEDARVRAALFNFYLKTKQVERARQLLDQLAAKGHLKDQERTALLSRGYELIGDQQKAEAAYQEAMRLMPDNPTTHLRWAEYLLRSTGRRRLDEAERALRRVLQLAPETDAARRLLASVLAMRGGAAAWQEAFRLLQAPGSDAATVDRRLQALFLVSRGGTASFEKARQLLEDLLSDPRQTTDGDLLLLAKLDETEGKFQSAEQRYVSLLGRADPQPDHLAAYIDFLLRRDAADRATGWLNKLESVAGDSANALALRARWLKARGEPVEAWLEEKAKSLLEGAGEDNNRQLAAMKLVGDTYTLAELHAAAEPWYRKVHERQPAAFAPLALSLARQGRLDEAIDLCLEGADLVPPARTAGTLAAVLTAGSPTPEHAEKLPPVFNKWLEKSPNDANLIFAVSLAQLALGHMDESIRLCQRLVEVEPENVAALNNLATLLGEQSGSGQPGMEYVDKAIRIAGPRAYLMDTKGMLLLYDGKLKEAIACLEDAVHSLAVDPRYHFHLAVAYLRVGRKDDAARQFAIAQRTGLANQILTPTDQRLLKELNVVLP
;
A
#
# COMPACT_ATOMS: atom_id res chain seq x y z
N LEU A 1 67.83 -27.33 47.90
CA LEU A 1 66.96 -27.93 48.95
C LEU A 1 66.31 -29.22 48.45
N VAL A 2 65.47 -29.19 47.41
CA VAL A 2 64.87 -30.43 46.85
C VAL A 2 65.90 -31.46 46.37
N ASP A 3 67.04 -31.01 45.80
CA ASP A 3 68.13 -31.94 45.44
C ASP A 3 68.80 -32.58 46.67
N GLN A 4 69.02 -31.81 47.74
CA GLN A 4 69.56 -32.30 49.00
C GLN A 4 68.60 -33.31 49.64
N MET A 5 67.29 -33.03 49.60
CA MET A 5 66.26 -33.92 50.13
C MET A 5 66.25 -35.30 49.47
N VAL A 6 66.48 -35.35 48.14
CA VAL A 6 66.64 -36.60 47.40
C VAL A 6 67.97 -37.29 47.72
N GLN A 7 69.06 -36.53 47.90
CA GLN A 7 70.36 -37.08 48.30
C GLN A 7 70.32 -37.71 49.69
N ASP A 8 69.63 -37.05 50.63
CA ASP A 8 69.50 -37.50 52.02
C ASP A 8 68.52 -38.69 52.14
N ASN A 9 67.57 -38.83 51.20
CA ASN A 9 66.52 -39.86 51.22
C ASN A 9 66.36 -40.56 49.85
N PRO A 10 67.38 -41.31 49.37
CA PRO A 10 67.39 -41.85 48.00
C PRO A 10 66.42 -43.02 47.76
N SER A 11 65.73 -43.51 48.79
CA SER A 11 64.71 -44.57 48.67
C SER A 11 63.30 -44.06 49.01
N ASP A 12 63.14 -42.77 49.30
CA ASP A 12 61.84 -42.18 49.60
C ASP A 12 61.19 -41.64 48.31
N PRO A 13 60.08 -42.23 47.84
CA PRO A 13 59.40 -41.75 46.64
C PRO A 13 58.88 -40.30 46.78
N GLU A 14 58.53 -39.82 47.98
CA GLU A 14 58.02 -38.45 48.17
C GLU A 14 59.11 -37.40 47.97
N ALA A 15 60.37 -37.73 48.27
CA ALA A 15 61.51 -36.85 48.01
C ALA A 15 61.65 -36.59 46.50
N TYR A 16 61.49 -37.63 45.68
CA TYR A 16 61.50 -37.52 44.23
C TYR A 16 60.26 -36.78 43.68
N LEU A 17 59.06 -37.03 44.23
CA LEU A 17 57.84 -36.30 43.81
C LEU A 17 57.90 -34.81 44.12
N ALA A 18 58.41 -34.41 45.28
CA ALA A 18 58.58 -33.00 45.62
C ALA A 18 59.60 -32.32 44.69
N ARG A 19 60.68 -33.03 44.31
CA ARG A 19 61.63 -32.54 43.31
C ARG A 19 61.01 -32.45 41.91
N TYR A 20 60.22 -33.43 41.52
CA TYR A 20 59.43 -33.38 40.28
C TYR A 20 58.50 -32.17 40.24
N ARG A 21 57.67 -31.97 41.28
CA ARG A 21 56.72 -30.85 41.36
C ARG A 21 57.42 -29.50 41.22
N TYR A 22 58.54 -29.32 41.94
CA TYR A 22 59.36 -28.11 41.82
C TYR A 22 59.92 -27.95 40.39
N ARG A 23 60.49 -29.01 39.81
CA ARG A 23 61.03 -28.94 38.45
C ARG A 23 59.95 -28.71 37.41
N ASP A 24 58.74 -29.24 37.59
CA ASP A 24 57.61 -29.05 36.69
C ASP A 24 57.08 -27.62 36.73
N GLU A 25 56.92 -27.05 37.93
CA GLU A 25 56.50 -25.66 38.13
C GLU A 25 57.45 -24.66 37.44
N PHE A 26 58.77 -24.92 37.48
CA PHE A 26 59.79 -24.03 36.92
C PHE A 26 60.34 -24.47 35.55
N GLY A 27 59.78 -25.51 34.93
CA GLY A 27 60.22 -26.01 33.62
C GLY A 27 61.67 -26.51 33.56
N LEU A 28 62.19 -27.06 34.66
CA LEU A 28 63.57 -27.54 34.78
C LEU A 28 63.75 -28.95 34.18
N PRO A 29 64.98 -29.32 33.74
CA PRO A 29 65.29 -30.67 33.30
C PRO A 29 65.32 -31.67 34.46
N GLY A 30 65.19 -32.97 34.18
CA GLY A 30 65.25 -34.02 35.21
C GLY A 30 63.89 -34.56 35.70
N ARG A 31 62.78 -34.13 35.08
CA ARG A 31 61.40 -34.45 35.53
C ARG A 31 61.02 -35.91 35.29
N GLU A 32 61.44 -36.46 34.15
CA GLU A 32 61.14 -37.86 33.79
C GLU A 32 61.91 -38.81 34.71
N GLU A 33 63.18 -38.50 34.95
CA GLU A 33 64.05 -39.25 35.84
C GLU A 33 63.53 -39.26 37.28
N ASP A 34 62.91 -38.15 37.73
CA ASP A 34 62.28 -38.07 39.05
C ASP A 34 61.00 -38.91 39.16
N VAL A 35 60.14 -38.90 38.13
CA VAL A 35 58.94 -39.75 38.09
C VAL A 35 59.32 -41.24 38.02
N GLU A 36 60.32 -41.60 37.21
CA GLU A 36 60.83 -42.96 37.13
C GLU A 36 61.49 -43.42 38.45
N ALA A 37 62.27 -42.57 39.09
CA ALA A 37 62.89 -42.87 40.38
C ALA A 37 61.83 -43.03 41.49
N ALA A 38 60.80 -42.18 41.50
CA ALA A 38 59.67 -42.31 42.40
C ALA A 38 58.92 -43.64 42.17
N LEU A 39 58.67 -44.04 40.92
CA LEU A 39 58.05 -45.32 40.57
C LEU A 39 58.89 -46.54 41.01
N LYS A 40 60.22 -46.44 40.95
CA LYS A 40 61.13 -47.50 41.42
C LYS A 40 61.11 -47.65 42.95
N CYS A 41 60.99 -46.54 43.68
CA CYS A 41 60.99 -46.54 45.15
C CYS A 41 59.60 -46.81 45.76
N GLY A 42 58.53 -46.50 45.04
CA GLY A 42 57.15 -46.60 45.52
C GLY A 42 56.16 -47.01 44.43
N ALA A 43 56.32 -48.21 43.86
CA ALA A 43 55.54 -48.70 42.72
C ALA A 43 54.02 -48.85 43.00
N GLU A 44 53.61 -48.93 44.26
CA GLU A 44 52.21 -48.99 44.68
C GLU A 44 51.76 -47.74 45.48
N SER A 45 52.62 -46.72 45.58
CA SER A 45 52.24 -45.46 46.23
C SER A 45 51.22 -44.73 45.36
N LEU A 46 50.10 -44.35 45.99
CA LEU A 46 48.99 -43.66 45.37
C LEU A 46 49.40 -42.35 44.70
N GLU A 47 50.15 -41.50 45.41
CA GLU A 47 50.64 -40.21 44.89
C GLU A 47 51.63 -40.40 43.74
N VAL A 48 52.48 -41.42 43.80
CA VAL A 48 53.44 -41.75 42.74
C VAL A 48 52.72 -42.20 41.47
N LEU A 49 51.74 -43.09 41.60
CA LEU A 49 50.94 -43.58 40.47
C LEU A 49 50.10 -42.46 39.84
N LEU A 50 49.53 -41.56 40.64
CA LEU A 50 48.80 -40.40 40.14
C LEU A 50 49.71 -39.44 39.36
N VAL A 51 50.88 -39.09 39.92
CA VAL A 51 51.86 -38.23 39.23
C VAL A 51 52.36 -38.88 37.95
N ALA A 52 52.70 -40.18 37.98
CA ALA A 52 53.11 -40.93 36.79
C ALA A 52 52.01 -40.97 35.72
N GLY A 53 50.75 -41.18 36.11
CA GLY A 53 49.61 -41.17 35.20
C GLY A 53 49.41 -39.83 34.49
N HIS A 54 49.47 -38.72 35.24
CA HIS A 54 49.36 -37.37 34.67
C HIS A 54 50.58 -36.99 33.81
N PHE A 55 51.79 -37.36 34.24
CA PHE A 55 53.00 -37.14 33.46
C PHE A 55 52.94 -37.85 32.11
N ALA A 56 52.54 -39.13 32.11
CA ALA A 56 52.35 -39.90 30.89
C ALA A 56 51.23 -39.33 30.00
N LEU A 57 50.13 -38.84 30.59
CA LEU A 57 49.05 -38.18 29.83
C LEU A 57 49.53 -36.88 29.17
N ASN A 58 50.32 -36.07 29.87
CA ASN A 58 50.89 -34.84 29.33
C ASN A 58 51.90 -35.12 28.22
N ARG A 59 52.70 -36.18 28.35
CA ARG A 59 53.60 -36.66 27.29
C ARG A 59 52.81 -37.15 26.08
N TYR A 60 51.74 -37.92 26.29
CA TYR A 60 50.83 -38.30 25.21
C TYR A 60 50.29 -37.08 24.47
N LEU A 61 49.80 -36.07 25.21
CA LEU A 61 49.31 -34.82 24.61
C LEU A 61 50.37 -34.08 23.80
N ALA A 62 51.61 -34.01 24.29
CA ALA A 62 52.71 -33.37 23.57
C ALA A 62 53.08 -34.15 22.30
N ALA A 63 53.23 -35.47 22.42
CA ALA A 63 53.58 -36.40 21.35
C ALA A 63 52.48 -36.53 20.27
N ALA A 64 51.21 -36.51 20.68
CA ALA A 64 50.08 -36.60 19.75
C ALA A 64 49.82 -35.29 18.99
N ASN A 65 50.18 -34.14 19.58
CA ASN A 65 49.99 -32.82 18.97
C ASN A 65 51.20 -32.33 18.15
N SER A 66 52.32 -33.05 18.18
CA SER A 66 53.46 -32.74 17.30
C SER A 66 53.09 -32.98 15.83
N LYS A 67 53.78 -32.29 14.91
CA LYS A 67 53.53 -32.40 13.47
C LYS A 67 54.82 -32.79 12.75
N PRO A 68 54.99 -34.06 12.33
CA PRO A 68 54.06 -35.19 12.51
C PRO A 68 53.99 -35.71 13.96
N PRO A 69 52.93 -36.43 14.35
CA PRO A 69 52.82 -37.05 15.67
C PRO A 69 53.97 -38.00 15.95
N GLU A 70 54.47 -38.00 17.18
CA GLU A 70 55.56 -38.89 17.61
C GLU A 70 55.06 -40.34 17.75
N PRO A 71 55.83 -41.35 17.30
CA PRO A 71 55.44 -42.76 17.36
C PRO A 71 55.26 -43.27 18.80
N GLU A 72 55.88 -42.62 19.79
CA GLU A 72 55.79 -42.96 21.21
C GLU A 72 54.45 -42.54 21.85
N ALA A 73 53.60 -41.78 21.16
CA ALA A 73 52.31 -41.31 21.70
C ALA A 73 51.44 -42.47 22.23
N ASP A 74 51.32 -43.56 21.47
CA ASP A 74 50.54 -44.74 21.90
C ASP A 74 51.11 -45.40 23.16
N GLN A 75 52.44 -45.39 23.31
CA GLN A 75 53.11 -45.92 24.50
C GLN A 75 52.79 -45.07 25.74
N TYR A 76 52.88 -43.74 25.64
CA TYR A 76 52.54 -42.83 26.74
C TYR A 76 51.05 -42.93 27.14
N TYR A 77 50.16 -43.14 26.17
CA TYR A 77 48.75 -43.38 26.46
C TYR A 77 48.51 -44.67 27.25
N GLU A 78 49.11 -45.79 26.84
CA GLU A 78 48.97 -47.05 27.56
C GLU A 78 49.64 -47.00 28.95
N GLN A 79 50.74 -46.26 29.09
CA GLN A 79 51.35 -45.98 30.41
C GLN A 79 50.39 -45.20 31.32
N SER A 80 49.78 -44.13 30.81
CA SER A 80 48.82 -43.32 31.58
C SER A 80 47.64 -44.15 32.06
N LYS A 81 47.00 -44.92 31.16
CA LYS A 81 45.92 -45.85 31.51
C LYS A 81 46.33 -46.87 32.55
N ARG A 82 47.52 -47.45 32.40
CA ARG A 82 48.04 -48.46 33.34
C ARG A 82 48.23 -47.87 34.74
N HIS A 83 48.82 -46.69 34.84
CA HIS A 83 49.05 -46.03 36.13
C HIS A 83 47.73 -45.65 36.81
N PHE A 84 46.79 -45.01 36.10
CA PHE A 84 45.47 -44.68 36.67
C PHE A 84 44.62 -45.92 36.96
N GLY A 85 44.67 -46.95 36.12
CA GLY A 85 44.03 -48.24 36.39
C GLY A 85 44.58 -48.90 37.66
N ARG A 86 45.90 -48.82 37.89
CA ARG A 86 46.51 -49.34 39.12
C ARG A 86 46.08 -48.54 40.35
N VAL A 87 45.86 -47.23 40.24
CA VAL A 87 45.25 -46.44 41.33
C VAL A 87 43.86 -46.98 41.68
N VAL A 88 43.03 -47.26 40.68
CA VAL A 88 41.69 -47.85 40.89
C VAL A 88 41.78 -49.23 41.55
N ASP A 89 42.76 -50.06 41.20
CA ASP A 89 42.94 -51.38 41.79
C ASP A 89 43.41 -51.32 43.26
N VAL A 90 44.27 -50.35 43.61
CA VAL A 90 44.90 -50.23 44.93
C VAL A 90 44.05 -49.42 45.91
N ALA A 91 43.29 -48.44 45.43
CA ALA A 91 42.41 -47.58 46.22
C ALA A 91 41.08 -47.32 45.46
N PRO A 92 40.16 -48.30 45.44
CA PRO A 92 38.90 -48.21 44.69
C PRO A 92 37.93 -47.15 45.22
N GLU A 93 38.14 -46.63 46.43
CA GLU A 93 37.39 -45.50 46.99
C GLU A 93 37.99 -44.12 46.65
N ASP A 94 39.18 -44.06 46.04
CA ASP A 94 39.81 -42.80 45.65
C ASP A 94 39.28 -42.31 44.27
N PRO A 95 38.61 -41.14 44.21
CA PRO A 95 38.05 -40.63 42.96
C PRO A 95 39.11 -40.30 41.89
N ARG A 96 40.35 -39.99 42.30
CA ARG A 96 41.40 -39.47 41.40
C ARG A 96 41.85 -40.52 40.39
N GLY A 97 41.80 -41.80 40.74
CA GLY A 97 42.08 -42.91 39.82
C GLY A 97 41.08 -42.97 38.66
N TYR A 98 39.78 -42.96 38.98
CA TYR A 98 38.71 -42.98 37.98
C TYR A 98 38.66 -41.71 37.13
N LEU A 99 38.88 -40.54 37.74
CA LEU A 99 38.97 -39.26 37.02
C LEU A 99 40.10 -39.28 35.99
N GLY A 100 41.31 -39.65 36.41
CA GLY A 100 42.49 -39.72 35.55
C GLY A 100 42.36 -40.79 34.45
N LEU A 101 41.80 -41.95 34.77
CA LEU A 101 41.55 -43.01 33.79
C LEU A 101 40.56 -42.57 32.71
N GLY A 102 39.45 -41.93 33.11
CA GLY A 102 38.49 -41.41 32.15
C GLY A 102 39.02 -40.20 31.37
N ASP A 103 39.85 -39.33 31.97
CA ASP A 103 40.50 -38.21 31.28
C ASP A 103 41.48 -38.71 30.20
N ALA A 104 42.23 -39.79 30.48
CA ALA A 104 43.09 -40.44 29.49
C ALA A 104 42.27 -40.98 28.30
N TYR A 105 41.20 -41.74 28.55
CA TYR A 105 40.29 -42.22 27.50
C TYR A 105 39.69 -41.07 26.68
N ALA A 106 39.22 -40.02 27.35
CA ALA A 106 38.60 -38.87 26.69
C ALA A 106 39.59 -38.12 25.79
N THR A 107 40.86 -38.02 26.19
CA THR A 107 41.91 -37.35 25.43
C THR A 107 42.24 -38.10 24.13
N ARG A 108 42.19 -39.44 24.11
CA ARG A 108 42.31 -40.24 22.89
C ARG A 108 41.04 -40.26 22.03
N GLY A 109 39.92 -39.74 22.55
CA GLY A 109 38.61 -39.74 21.89
C GLY A 109 37.76 -40.99 22.16
N GLU A 110 38.16 -41.84 23.10
CA GLU A 110 37.43 -43.04 23.54
C GLU A 110 36.32 -42.67 24.54
N LEU A 111 35.33 -41.88 24.09
CA LEU A 111 34.32 -41.28 24.96
C LEU A 111 33.44 -42.30 25.71
N GLU A 112 33.20 -43.49 25.15
CA GLU A 112 32.43 -44.54 25.82
C GLU A 112 33.19 -45.12 27.02
N ALA A 113 34.47 -45.45 26.83
CA ALA A 113 35.34 -45.92 27.91
C ALA A 113 35.57 -44.86 28.98
N ALA A 114 35.68 -43.58 28.58
CA ALA A 114 35.75 -42.45 29.50
C ALA A 114 34.49 -42.33 30.38
N ILE A 115 33.30 -42.39 29.76
CA ILE A 115 32.02 -42.36 30.48
C ILE A 115 31.91 -43.55 31.43
N ASP A 116 32.37 -44.74 31.04
CA ASP A 116 32.36 -45.93 31.90
C ASP A 116 33.29 -45.79 33.10
N ALA A 117 34.50 -45.27 32.90
CA ALA A 117 35.44 -45.01 33.99
C ALA A 117 34.85 -43.99 34.99
N TRP A 118 34.30 -42.87 34.52
CA TRP A 118 33.69 -41.87 35.39
C TRP A 118 32.39 -42.33 36.04
N SER A 119 31.56 -43.14 35.35
CA SER A 119 30.33 -43.68 35.94
C SER A 119 30.64 -44.67 37.06
N LYS A 120 31.66 -45.51 36.89
CA LYS A 120 32.15 -46.41 37.95
C LYS A 120 32.72 -45.62 39.14
N GLY A 121 33.47 -44.55 38.88
CA GLY A 121 33.96 -43.65 39.93
C GLY A 121 32.81 -43.01 40.72
N LEU A 122 31.80 -42.50 40.02
CA LEU A 122 30.58 -41.94 40.63
C LEU A 122 29.80 -42.97 41.48
N GLU A 123 29.80 -44.25 41.09
CA GLU A 123 29.21 -45.34 41.87
C GLU A 123 30.06 -45.74 43.09
N ALA A 124 31.39 -45.64 42.98
CA ALA A 124 32.35 -46.07 44.00
C ALA A 124 32.57 -45.03 45.12
N THR A 125 32.35 -43.74 44.86
CA THR A 125 32.61 -42.66 45.84
C THR A 125 31.32 -42.06 46.42
N ASP A 126 30.65 -41.19 45.68
CA ASP A 126 29.35 -40.58 45.99
C ASP A 126 28.58 -40.34 44.69
N LEU A 127 27.35 -40.85 44.63
CA LEU A 127 26.45 -40.73 43.47
C LEU A 127 26.09 -39.26 43.12
N LEU A 128 26.44 -38.31 43.99
CA LEU A 128 26.21 -36.87 43.79
C LEU A 128 27.48 -36.05 43.59
N ASP A 129 28.63 -36.67 43.33
CA ASP A 129 29.89 -35.97 43.05
C ASP A 129 29.81 -35.12 41.76
N ALA A 130 29.98 -33.80 41.92
CA ALA A 130 29.84 -32.83 40.83
C ALA A 130 30.96 -32.93 39.78
N GLU A 131 32.14 -33.43 40.13
CA GLU A 131 33.31 -33.45 39.27
C GLU A 131 33.23 -34.58 38.22
N PHE A 132 32.75 -35.76 38.64
CA PHE A 132 32.36 -36.84 37.72
C PHE A 132 31.17 -36.43 36.85
N ALA A 133 30.14 -35.83 37.46
CA ALA A 133 28.94 -35.41 36.75
C ALA A 133 29.25 -34.37 35.65
N LEU A 134 30.16 -33.42 35.91
CA LEU A 134 30.63 -32.44 34.95
C LEU A 134 31.30 -33.08 33.72
N ARG A 135 32.22 -34.03 33.94
CA ARG A 135 32.92 -34.76 32.86
C ARG A 135 31.96 -35.59 32.02
N ILE A 136 31.04 -36.30 32.67
CA ILE A 136 29.99 -37.09 32.00
C ILE A 136 29.10 -36.17 31.13
N ALA A 137 28.63 -35.04 31.67
CA ALA A 137 27.82 -34.09 30.92
C ALA A 137 28.55 -33.58 29.66
N ARG A 138 29.83 -33.22 29.79
CA ARG A 138 30.67 -32.78 28.68
C ARG A 138 30.88 -33.88 27.63
N ALA A 139 31.14 -35.12 28.04
CA ALA A 139 31.31 -36.22 27.10
C ALA A 139 30.02 -36.59 26.35
N ILE A 140 28.86 -36.56 27.02
CA ILE A 140 27.57 -36.77 26.35
C ILE A 140 27.33 -35.72 25.27
N TYR A 141 27.69 -34.45 25.52
CA TYR A 141 27.57 -33.39 24.52
C TYR A 141 28.46 -33.62 23.29
N PHE A 142 29.73 -33.98 23.49
CA PHE A 142 30.68 -34.17 22.40
C PHE A 142 30.55 -35.53 21.67
N ALA A 143 29.86 -36.50 22.28
CA ALA A 143 29.63 -37.80 21.66
C ALA A 143 28.96 -37.67 20.28
N LYS A 144 29.50 -38.42 19.30
CA LYS A 144 28.86 -38.57 18.00
C LYS A 144 27.60 -39.42 18.15
N SER A 145 26.59 -39.16 17.32
CA SER A 145 25.35 -39.95 17.33
C SER A 145 25.67 -41.42 17.09
N GLY A 146 25.11 -42.31 17.93
CA GLY A 146 25.32 -43.75 17.85
C GLY A 146 26.55 -44.30 18.57
N VAL A 147 27.41 -43.44 19.13
CA VAL A 147 28.57 -43.88 19.94
C VAL A 147 28.15 -44.36 21.33
N LEU A 148 27.08 -43.78 21.89
CA LEU A 148 26.58 -44.16 23.21
C LEU A 148 25.20 -44.81 23.10
N GLU A 149 24.97 -45.87 23.88
CA GLU A 149 23.68 -46.52 23.97
C GLU A 149 22.60 -45.55 24.49
N LYS A 150 21.45 -45.49 23.82
CA LYS A 150 20.38 -44.54 24.15
C LYS A 150 19.88 -44.67 25.59
N ALA A 151 19.68 -45.89 26.08
CA ALA A 151 19.21 -46.16 27.44
C ALA A 151 20.24 -45.71 28.50
N LYS A 152 21.53 -45.89 28.21
CA LYS A 152 22.65 -45.42 29.05
C LYS A 152 22.67 -43.91 29.15
N VAL A 153 22.55 -43.19 28.02
CA VAL A 153 22.47 -41.72 28.01
C VAL A 153 21.27 -41.21 28.82
N GLU A 154 20.10 -41.82 28.68
CA GLU A 154 18.89 -41.42 29.42
C GLU A 154 19.06 -41.59 30.95
N ARG A 155 19.66 -42.71 31.38
CA ARG A 155 19.97 -42.93 32.79
C ARG A 155 20.95 -41.90 33.33
N LEU A 156 22.02 -41.61 32.58
CA LEU A 156 23.04 -40.63 32.97
C LEU A 156 22.45 -39.22 33.06
N LEU A 157 21.63 -38.80 32.10
CA LEU A 157 20.94 -37.50 32.16
C LEU A 157 20.07 -37.37 33.42
N GLY A 158 19.38 -38.43 33.82
CA GLY A 158 18.62 -38.46 35.08
C GLY A 158 19.50 -38.36 36.34
N THR A 159 20.72 -38.92 36.31
CA THR A 159 21.70 -38.72 37.38
C THR A 159 22.19 -37.27 37.42
N LEU A 160 22.51 -36.65 36.27
CA LEU A 160 22.90 -35.24 36.21
C LEU A 160 21.82 -34.30 36.76
N ASP A 161 20.55 -34.60 36.52
CA ASP A 161 19.43 -33.81 37.06
C ASP A 161 19.31 -33.92 38.59
N ARG A 162 19.63 -35.08 39.17
CA ARG A 162 19.69 -35.26 40.63
C ARG A 162 20.85 -34.47 41.24
N VAL A 163 22.03 -34.51 40.62
CA VAL A 163 23.21 -33.71 41.05
C VAL A 163 22.89 -32.22 41.04
N ALA A 164 22.21 -31.73 39.99
CA ALA A 164 21.79 -30.32 39.89
C ALA A 164 20.85 -29.87 41.03
N GLY A 165 20.05 -30.80 41.57
CA GLY A 165 19.14 -30.55 42.68
C GLY A 165 19.81 -30.46 44.06
N ASN A 166 21.03 -31.00 44.21
CA ASN A 166 21.76 -30.99 45.48
C ASN A 166 22.70 -29.77 45.58
N GLN A 167 22.29 -28.75 46.34
CA GLN A 167 23.10 -27.54 46.48
C GLN A 167 24.47 -27.79 47.16
N GLY A 168 24.58 -28.82 48.00
CA GLY A 168 25.81 -29.17 48.70
C GLY A 168 26.87 -29.86 47.83
N ALA A 169 26.53 -30.26 46.60
CA ALA A 169 27.44 -30.97 45.70
C ALA A 169 28.51 -30.08 45.05
N PHE A 170 28.36 -28.76 45.08
CA PHE A 170 29.23 -27.81 44.37
C PHE A 170 30.04 -26.96 45.35
N ALA A 171 31.35 -26.83 45.09
CA ALA A 171 32.24 -26.04 45.93
C ALA A 171 31.96 -24.54 45.85
N ASN A 172 31.45 -24.04 44.72
CA ASN A 172 31.06 -22.65 44.54
C ASN A 172 30.02 -22.46 43.42
N ARG A 173 29.48 -21.25 43.31
CA ARG A 173 28.47 -20.87 42.30
C ARG A 173 28.97 -21.00 40.86
N SER A 174 30.24 -20.70 40.58
CA SER A 174 30.81 -20.79 39.22
C SER A 174 30.91 -22.25 38.74
N GLN A 175 31.29 -23.18 39.62
CA GLN A 175 31.29 -24.62 39.34
C GLN A 175 29.87 -25.12 39.04
N ARG A 176 28.88 -24.70 39.84
CA ARG A 176 27.46 -25.02 39.62
C ARG A 176 26.96 -24.47 38.28
N ASP A 177 27.21 -23.21 37.98
CA ASP A 177 26.77 -22.57 36.73
C ASP A 177 27.40 -23.27 35.50
N THR A 178 28.67 -23.66 35.60
CA THR A 178 29.39 -24.42 34.56
C THR A 178 28.80 -25.83 34.38
N PHE A 179 28.54 -26.54 35.47
CA PHE A 179 27.87 -27.84 35.44
C PHE A 179 26.47 -27.75 34.82
N ASP A 180 25.65 -26.79 35.25
CA ASP A 180 24.30 -26.61 34.74
C ASP A 180 24.31 -26.32 33.23
N ARG A 181 25.28 -25.53 32.74
CA ARG A 181 25.47 -25.32 31.29
C ARG A 181 25.74 -26.62 30.56
N TRP A 182 26.74 -27.41 30.98
CA TRP A 182 27.06 -28.67 30.31
C TRP A 182 25.93 -29.70 30.37
N ARG A 183 25.22 -29.78 31.51
CA ARG A 183 24.03 -30.63 31.66
C ARG A 183 22.94 -30.25 30.67
N LEU A 184 22.63 -28.95 30.55
CA LEU A 184 21.64 -28.46 29.59
C LEU A 184 22.08 -28.74 28.14
N LEU A 185 23.37 -28.58 27.82
CA LEU A 185 23.90 -28.91 26.49
C LEU A 185 23.80 -30.42 26.17
N ALA A 186 24.06 -31.29 27.15
CA ALA A 186 23.88 -32.73 27.01
C ALA A 186 22.43 -33.12 26.72
N HIS A 187 21.47 -32.55 27.48
CA HIS A 187 20.03 -32.72 27.22
C HIS A 187 19.64 -32.21 25.83
N GLY A 188 20.13 -31.02 25.45
CA GLY A 188 19.87 -30.45 24.13
C GLY A 188 20.41 -31.32 22.99
N ARG A 189 21.61 -31.87 23.15
CA ARG A 189 22.23 -32.81 22.18
C ARG A 189 21.38 -34.08 22.02
N GLN A 190 20.85 -34.61 23.12
CA GLN A 190 19.98 -35.77 23.08
C GLN A 190 18.64 -35.47 22.40
N ALA A 191 18.06 -34.30 22.64
CA ALA A 191 16.86 -33.84 21.94
C ALA A 191 17.09 -33.72 20.42
N ILE A 192 18.27 -33.24 19.99
CA ILE A 192 18.66 -33.25 18.57
C ILE A 192 18.72 -34.66 17.99
N ASN A 193 19.30 -35.62 18.71
CA ASN A 193 19.35 -37.02 18.28
C ASN A 193 17.95 -37.64 18.13
N ARG A 194 16.98 -37.18 18.93
CA ARG A 194 15.56 -37.56 18.84
C ARG A 194 14.76 -36.81 17.77
N ARG A 195 15.39 -35.95 16.96
CA ARG A 195 14.73 -35.05 15.98
C ARG A 195 13.72 -34.09 16.62
N GLN A 196 14.02 -33.60 17.83
CA GLN A 196 13.19 -32.62 18.57
C GLN A 196 13.92 -31.28 18.70
N PRO A 197 14.07 -30.50 17.61
CA PRO A 197 14.91 -29.31 17.61
C PRO A 197 14.37 -28.16 18.46
N TYR A 198 13.06 -28.09 18.73
CA TYR A 198 12.48 -27.08 19.62
C TYR A 198 12.72 -27.38 21.11
N GLU A 199 12.76 -28.65 21.49
CA GLU A 199 13.17 -29.06 22.83
C GLU A 199 14.66 -28.76 23.04
N ALA A 200 15.49 -29.09 22.04
CA ALA A 200 16.91 -28.70 22.05
C ALA A 200 17.11 -27.19 22.16
N LEU A 201 16.24 -26.38 21.53
CA LEU A 201 16.27 -24.92 21.60
C LEU A 201 15.97 -24.40 23.01
N ASP A 202 15.05 -25.03 23.75
CA ASP A 202 14.78 -24.66 25.13
C ASP A 202 16.03 -24.86 26.01
N PHE A 203 16.63 -26.05 25.92
CA PHE A 203 17.85 -26.38 26.64
C PHE A 203 19.02 -25.45 26.26
N ALA A 204 19.26 -25.23 24.96
CA ALA A 204 20.33 -24.37 24.49
C ALA A 204 20.17 -22.92 24.98
N ALA A 205 18.98 -22.35 24.93
CA ALA A 205 18.75 -20.98 25.41
C ALA A 205 18.83 -20.86 26.93
N ARG A 206 18.48 -21.90 27.69
CA ARG A 206 18.69 -21.91 29.15
C ARG A 206 20.18 -21.99 29.47
N ALA A 207 20.95 -22.75 28.69
CA ALA A 207 22.39 -22.84 28.85
C ALA A 207 23.09 -21.50 28.62
N THR A 208 22.61 -20.66 27.68
CA THR A 208 23.22 -19.33 27.46
C THR A 208 22.89 -18.30 28.55
N VAL A 209 21.84 -18.51 29.35
CA VAL A 209 21.41 -17.59 30.43
C VAL A 209 21.87 -18.05 31.82
N ALA A 210 22.25 -19.32 31.99
CA ALA A 210 22.78 -19.86 33.24
C ALA A 210 24.13 -19.18 33.60
N GLY A 211 24.16 -18.47 34.73
CA GLY A 211 25.37 -17.88 35.35
C GLY A 211 26.11 -16.82 34.53
N LYS A 212 25.94 -15.52 34.87
CA LYS A 212 26.58 -14.41 34.12
C LYS A 212 27.83 -13.80 34.77
N SER A 213 28.27 -14.30 35.93
CA SER A 213 29.11 -13.50 36.85
C SER A 213 30.55 -13.97 37.07
N GLY A 214 31.06 -15.04 36.44
CA GLY A 214 32.44 -15.48 36.64
C GLY A 214 33.36 -15.33 35.42
N GLN A 215 34.67 -15.26 35.68
CA GLN A 215 35.74 -15.01 34.70
C GLN A 215 36.72 -16.19 34.47
N GLY A 216 36.45 -17.38 35.04
CA GLY A 216 37.35 -18.54 34.88
C GLY A 216 37.33 -19.16 33.47
N GLU A 217 38.44 -19.79 33.05
CA GLU A 217 38.59 -20.40 31.71
C GLU A 217 37.52 -21.46 31.39
N GLY A 218 37.21 -22.38 32.31
CA GLY A 218 36.16 -23.39 32.12
C GLY A 218 34.74 -22.80 31.98
N GLU A 219 34.51 -21.63 32.57
CA GLU A 219 33.29 -20.86 32.43
C GLU A 219 33.23 -20.12 31.07
N LEU A 220 34.37 -19.70 30.51
CA LEU A 220 34.43 -19.16 29.16
C LEU A 220 34.12 -20.25 28.12
N THR A 221 34.72 -21.45 28.23
CA THR A 221 34.49 -22.57 27.30
C THR A 221 33.02 -23.02 27.30
N SER A 222 32.40 -23.18 28.47
CA SER A 222 30.99 -23.59 28.55
C SER A 222 30.02 -22.54 28.00
N ARG A 223 30.31 -21.25 28.16
CA ARG A 223 29.53 -20.15 27.54
C ARG A 223 29.68 -20.12 26.03
N LEU A 224 30.91 -20.30 25.54
CA LEU A 224 31.22 -20.37 24.12
C LEU A 224 30.44 -21.51 23.45
N GLU A 225 30.54 -22.72 24.02
CA GLU A 225 29.84 -23.90 23.52
C GLU A 225 28.32 -23.76 23.61
N ALA A 226 27.80 -23.10 24.64
CA ALA A 226 26.37 -22.81 24.71
C ALA A 226 25.88 -21.92 23.56
N GLN A 227 26.64 -20.88 23.20
CA GLN A 227 26.31 -20.02 22.05
C GLN A 227 26.47 -20.77 20.72
N ASN A 228 27.54 -21.54 20.56
CA ASN A 228 27.81 -22.37 19.39
C ASN A 228 26.71 -23.43 19.16
N PHE A 229 26.30 -24.10 20.23
CA PHE A 229 25.21 -25.08 20.17
C PHE A 229 23.87 -24.41 19.86
N LEU A 230 23.57 -23.27 20.49
CA LEU A 230 22.38 -22.49 20.18
C LEU A 230 22.33 -22.09 18.69
N ALA A 231 23.46 -21.64 18.14
CA ALA A 231 23.58 -21.33 16.72
C ALA A 231 23.32 -22.56 15.82
N THR A 232 23.86 -23.72 16.20
CA THR A 232 23.63 -24.99 15.50
C THR A 232 22.16 -25.40 15.52
N VAL A 233 21.49 -25.27 16.67
CA VAL A 233 20.06 -25.58 16.83
C VAL A 233 19.23 -24.63 15.95
N TYR A 234 19.53 -23.34 15.94
CA TYR A 234 18.88 -22.39 15.04
C TYR A 234 19.09 -22.74 13.57
N GLY A 235 20.31 -23.11 13.16
CA GLY A 235 20.60 -23.56 11.80
C GLY A 235 19.76 -24.78 11.39
N ARG A 236 19.58 -25.76 12.30
CA ARG A 236 18.70 -26.93 12.07
C ARG A 236 17.22 -26.56 11.94
N LEU A 237 16.77 -25.51 12.63
CA LEU A 237 15.42 -24.96 12.49
C LEU A 237 15.26 -24.11 11.21
N GLY A 238 16.35 -23.81 10.49
CA GLY A 238 16.38 -22.88 9.37
C GLY A 238 16.28 -21.41 9.80
N TRP A 239 16.61 -21.11 11.05
CA TRP A 239 16.57 -19.78 11.65
C TRP A 239 17.94 -19.11 11.50
N TRP A 240 18.32 -18.87 10.24
CA TRP A 240 19.68 -18.50 9.88
C TRP A 240 20.13 -17.13 10.44
N GLU A 241 19.21 -16.17 10.63
CA GLU A 241 19.53 -14.88 11.25
C GLU A 241 19.91 -15.08 12.73
N GLN A 242 19.12 -15.87 13.47
CA GLN A 242 19.41 -16.19 14.86
C GLN A 242 20.67 -17.05 15.00
N ALA A 243 20.91 -17.96 14.07
CA ALA A 243 22.13 -18.76 14.02
C ALA A 243 23.36 -17.85 13.84
N ALA A 244 23.30 -16.91 12.90
CA ALA A 244 24.39 -15.96 12.66
C ALA A 244 24.65 -15.08 13.89
N SER A 245 23.60 -14.54 14.52
CA SER A 245 23.71 -13.75 15.74
C SER A 245 24.35 -14.53 16.89
N ALA A 246 23.94 -15.80 17.09
CA ALA A 246 24.53 -16.65 18.11
C ALA A 246 26.01 -17.00 17.83
N TYR A 247 26.39 -17.21 16.56
CA TYR A 247 27.80 -17.36 16.18
C TYR A 247 28.61 -16.08 16.38
N GLU A 248 28.03 -14.89 16.14
CA GLU A 248 28.70 -13.62 16.47
C GLU A 248 28.89 -13.44 17.98
N GLN A 249 27.91 -13.82 18.80
CA GLN A 249 28.07 -13.83 20.26
C GLN A 249 29.15 -14.83 20.71
N ALA A 250 29.22 -16.01 20.08
CA ALA A 250 30.31 -16.95 20.32
C ALA A 250 31.68 -16.33 19.92
N ALA A 251 31.76 -15.64 18.78
CA ALA A 251 32.97 -14.96 18.33
C ALA A 251 33.38 -13.77 19.20
N LEU A 252 32.48 -13.19 20.01
CA LEU A 252 32.84 -12.20 21.02
C LEU A 252 33.52 -12.84 22.24
N LEU A 253 33.18 -14.11 22.54
CA LEU A 253 33.79 -14.87 23.64
C LEU A 253 35.16 -15.46 23.26
N ALA A 254 35.38 -15.74 21.98
CA ALA A 254 36.66 -16.23 21.43
C ALA A 254 37.05 -15.45 20.15
N PRO A 255 37.50 -14.18 20.28
CA PRO A 255 37.79 -13.30 19.15
C PRO A 255 38.86 -13.81 18.17
N GLU A 256 39.76 -14.68 18.64
CA GLU A 256 40.86 -15.30 17.90
C GLU A 256 40.43 -16.48 17.02
N MET A 257 39.21 -16.99 17.18
CA MET A 257 38.71 -18.13 16.40
C MET A 257 38.04 -17.66 15.10
N ALA A 258 38.82 -17.62 14.00
CA ALA A 258 38.31 -17.25 12.67
C ALA A 258 37.13 -18.11 12.19
N SER A 259 37.06 -19.37 12.60
CA SER A 259 35.99 -20.33 12.24
C SER A 259 34.60 -19.91 12.71
N LEU A 260 34.47 -19.23 13.85
CA LEU A 260 33.18 -18.76 14.37
C LEU A 260 32.65 -17.58 13.54
N ARG A 261 33.53 -16.67 13.13
CA ARG A 261 33.18 -15.58 12.22
C ARG A 261 32.85 -16.10 10.83
N GLN A 262 33.55 -17.14 10.37
CA GLN A 262 33.18 -17.85 9.14
C GLN A 262 31.78 -18.45 9.24
N ALA A 263 31.47 -19.18 10.33
CA ALA A 263 30.15 -19.77 10.56
C ALA A 263 29.03 -18.73 10.63
N ALA A 264 29.30 -17.56 11.25
CA ALA A 264 28.39 -16.42 11.22
C ALA A 264 28.17 -15.89 9.79
N GLY A 265 29.25 -15.76 9.00
CA GLY A 265 29.17 -15.36 7.60
C GLY A 265 28.38 -16.34 6.73
N ASP A 266 28.60 -17.64 6.92
CA ASP A 266 27.86 -18.71 6.26
C ASP A 266 26.37 -18.63 6.61
N ALA A 267 26.04 -18.45 7.89
CA ALA A 267 24.66 -18.30 8.35
C ALA A 267 23.98 -17.04 7.78
N TRP A 268 24.65 -15.88 7.77
CA TRP A 268 24.11 -14.66 7.12
C TRP A 268 23.92 -14.84 5.60
N SER A 269 24.82 -15.57 4.94
CA SER A 269 24.71 -15.92 3.53
C SER A 269 23.51 -16.84 3.23
N GLN A 270 23.18 -17.75 4.15
CA GLN A 270 21.95 -18.57 4.08
C GLN A 270 20.68 -17.76 4.36
N ALA A 271 20.76 -16.77 5.25
CA ALA A 271 19.69 -15.82 5.50
C ALA A 271 19.44 -14.84 4.34
N GLY A 272 20.35 -14.77 3.36
CA GLY A 272 20.28 -13.80 2.26
C GLY A 272 20.78 -12.40 2.61
N ARG A 273 21.35 -12.21 3.81
CA ARG A 273 21.95 -10.96 4.28
C ARG A 273 23.43 -10.87 3.88
N PHE A 274 23.67 -10.64 2.58
CA PHE A 274 25.02 -10.70 2.02
C PHE A 274 25.97 -9.62 2.56
N ASN A 275 25.47 -8.43 2.93
CA ASN A 275 26.31 -7.39 3.53
C ASN A 275 26.92 -7.84 4.87
N ASP A 276 26.11 -8.47 5.73
CA ASP A 276 26.54 -8.98 7.02
C ASP A 276 27.48 -10.18 6.83
N ALA A 277 27.19 -11.04 5.86
CA ALA A 277 28.09 -12.12 5.49
C ALA A 277 29.48 -11.60 5.06
N VAL A 278 29.54 -10.58 4.18
CA VAL A 278 30.78 -9.93 3.74
C VAL A 278 31.55 -9.35 4.93
N ARG A 279 30.87 -8.69 5.86
CA ARG A 279 31.48 -8.16 7.10
C ARG A 279 32.12 -9.29 7.92
N CYS A 280 31.40 -10.39 8.15
CA CYS A 280 31.89 -11.51 8.94
C CYS A 280 33.10 -12.21 8.30
N TYR A 281 33.07 -12.46 6.99
CA TYR A 281 34.24 -13.01 6.29
C TYR A 281 35.43 -12.04 6.29
N GLY A 282 35.20 -10.74 6.14
CA GLY A 282 36.24 -9.72 6.23
C GLY A 282 36.93 -9.73 7.60
N GLN A 283 36.17 -9.83 8.69
CA GLN A 283 36.71 -9.97 10.04
C GLN A 283 37.44 -11.31 10.25
N ALA A 284 36.94 -12.41 9.69
CA ALA A 284 37.62 -13.70 9.74
C ALA A 284 38.99 -13.65 9.03
N LEU A 285 39.06 -12.97 7.88
CA LEU A 285 40.29 -12.78 7.11
C LEU A 285 41.33 -11.92 7.84
N GLN A 286 40.92 -10.99 8.69
CA GLN A 286 41.85 -10.22 9.54
C GLN A 286 42.57 -11.10 10.56
N ILE A 287 41.94 -12.20 10.98
CA ILE A 287 42.51 -13.17 11.93
C ILE A 287 43.34 -14.21 11.19
N GLN A 288 42.78 -14.81 10.14
CA GLN A 288 43.42 -15.88 9.40
C GLN A 288 43.18 -15.76 7.88
N GLN A 289 44.26 -15.66 7.12
CA GLN A 289 44.21 -15.55 5.66
C GLN A 289 44.21 -16.94 5.01
N THR A 290 43.04 -17.58 4.90
CA THR A 290 42.93 -18.92 4.28
C THR A 290 42.32 -18.87 2.87
N PRO A 291 42.70 -19.79 1.96
CA PRO A 291 42.08 -19.87 0.63
C PRO A 291 40.56 -20.11 0.70
N GLY A 292 40.10 -20.88 1.69
CA GLY A 292 38.68 -21.15 1.93
C GLY A 292 37.87 -19.90 2.26
N LEU A 293 38.41 -18.99 3.08
CA LEU A 293 37.76 -17.73 3.45
C LEU A 293 37.66 -16.75 2.28
N TRP A 294 38.74 -16.59 1.51
CA TRP A 294 38.71 -15.77 0.30
C TRP A 294 37.72 -16.30 -0.74
N ARG A 295 37.64 -17.62 -0.89
CA ARG A 295 36.64 -18.27 -1.76
C ARG A 295 35.21 -18.02 -1.27
N ALA A 296 34.94 -18.13 0.03
CA ALA A 296 33.62 -17.87 0.59
C ALA A 296 33.21 -16.40 0.38
N LEU A 297 34.11 -15.46 0.62
CA LEU A 297 33.90 -14.03 0.38
C LEU A 297 33.61 -13.74 -1.10
N ALA A 298 34.42 -14.26 -2.01
CA ALA A 298 34.21 -14.09 -3.45
C ALA A 298 32.84 -14.64 -3.90
N TRP A 299 32.43 -15.80 -3.36
CA TRP A 299 31.14 -16.40 -3.69
C TRP A 299 29.95 -15.57 -3.18
N VAL A 300 30.04 -15.04 -1.97
CA VAL A 300 29.00 -14.17 -1.40
C VAL A 300 28.90 -12.85 -2.15
N LEU A 301 30.02 -12.21 -2.49
CA LEU A 301 30.03 -11.00 -3.31
C LEU A 301 29.44 -11.26 -4.71
N LEU A 302 29.75 -12.39 -5.35
CA LEU A 302 29.13 -12.78 -6.61
C LEU A 302 27.60 -12.90 -6.47
N ARG A 303 27.11 -13.62 -5.46
CA ARG A 303 25.67 -13.77 -5.22
C ARG A 303 24.98 -12.43 -4.96
N GLN A 304 25.64 -11.56 -4.20
CA GLN A 304 25.15 -10.21 -3.94
C GLN A 304 24.99 -9.40 -5.24
N GLU A 305 26.01 -9.39 -6.10
CA GLU A 305 25.95 -8.64 -7.35
C GLU A 305 24.96 -9.24 -8.35
N LEU A 306 24.80 -10.57 -8.39
CA LEU A 306 23.81 -11.22 -9.26
C LEU A 306 22.36 -10.88 -8.88
N LEU A 307 22.08 -10.59 -7.61
CA LEU A 307 20.77 -10.15 -7.15
C LEU A 307 20.50 -8.66 -7.40
N ARG A 308 21.53 -7.86 -7.68
CA ARG A 308 21.35 -6.45 -8.03
C ARG A 308 20.89 -6.29 -9.50
N PRO A 309 20.09 -5.25 -9.79
CA PRO A 309 19.81 -4.85 -11.18
C PRO A 309 21.10 -4.68 -11.97
N LYS A 310 21.13 -5.12 -13.23
CA LYS A 310 22.36 -5.15 -14.07
C LYS A 310 23.11 -3.81 -14.08
N SER A 311 22.40 -2.69 -14.16
CA SER A 311 22.96 -1.34 -14.18
C SER A 311 23.57 -0.88 -12.86
N GLN A 312 23.27 -1.56 -11.75
CA GLN A 312 23.74 -1.21 -10.41
C GLN A 312 24.81 -2.19 -9.89
N ARG A 313 25.21 -3.17 -10.70
CA ARG A 313 26.22 -4.16 -10.31
C ARG A 313 27.60 -3.52 -10.21
N ARG A 314 28.30 -3.82 -9.12
CA ARG A 314 29.63 -3.32 -8.79
C ARG A 314 30.58 -4.49 -8.59
N TRP A 315 31.33 -4.81 -9.63
CA TRP A 315 32.18 -6.00 -9.65
C TRP A 315 33.53 -5.85 -8.95
N ARG A 316 33.92 -4.62 -8.58
CA ARG A 316 35.26 -4.33 -8.04
C ARG A 316 35.62 -5.20 -6.83
N ASP A 317 34.74 -5.27 -5.84
CA ASP A 317 35.03 -5.98 -4.60
C ASP A 317 35.05 -7.50 -4.83
N PHE A 318 34.18 -8.01 -5.69
CA PHE A 318 34.20 -9.39 -6.17
C PHE A 318 35.52 -9.72 -6.88
N LEU A 319 35.96 -8.89 -7.83
CA LEU A 319 37.21 -9.11 -8.58
C LEU A 319 38.44 -9.10 -7.67
N ASN A 320 38.46 -8.20 -6.68
CA ASN A 320 39.52 -8.16 -5.68
C ASN A 320 39.55 -9.44 -4.84
N ALA A 321 38.39 -9.89 -4.33
CA ALA A 321 38.29 -11.13 -3.56
C ALA A 321 38.66 -12.37 -4.41
N LEU A 322 38.24 -12.40 -5.68
CA LEU A 322 38.55 -13.46 -6.64
C LEU A 322 40.06 -13.54 -6.91
N ALA A 323 40.72 -12.41 -7.14
CA ALA A 323 42.17 -12.36 -7.39
C ALA A 323 42.96 -12.87 -6.17
N ARG A 324 42.57 -12.44 -4.97
CA ARG A 324 43.16 -12.93 -3.71
C ARG A 324 42.92 -14.42 -3.49
N ALA A 325 41.71 -14.90 -3.79
CA ALA A 325 41.39 -16.32 -3.72
C ALA A 325 42.24 -17.14 -4.71
N LYS A 326 42.39 -16.68 -5.95
CA LYS A 326 43.20 -17.35 -6.98
C LYS A 326 44.66 -17.46 -6.56
N GLU A 327 45.26 -16.37 -6.08
CA GLU A 327 46.63 -16.37 -5.58
C GLU A 327 46.80 -17.31 -4.38
N ALA A 328 45.88 -17.28 -3.41
CA ALA A 328 45.90 -18.17 -2.25
C ALA A 328 45.70 -19.65 -2.61
N THR A 329 45.03 -19.95 -3.73
CA THR A 329 44.82 -21.32 -4.25
C THR A 329 45.83 -21.76 -5.31
N LYS A 330 46.87 -20.97 -5.58
CA LYS A 330 47.85 -21.25 -6.65
C LYS A 330 48.57 -22.58 -6.46
N ASP A 331 48.75 -23.02 -5.22
CA ASP A 331 49.35 -24.29 -4.83
C ASP A 331 48.32 -25.32 -4.34
N ALA A 332 47.02 -24.97 -4.31
CA ALA A 332 45.95 -25.88 -3.93
C ALA A 332 45.72 -26.95 -5.01
N PRO A 333 45.18 -28.14 -4.64
CA PRO A 333 44.85 -29.19 -5.60
C PRO A 333 44.01 -28.65 -6.76
N PRO A 334 44.22 -29.14 -8.00
CA PRO A 334 43.46 -28.68 -9.17
C PRO A 334 41.94 -28.70 -8.95
N GLU A 335 41.44 -29.68 -8.21
CA GLU A 335 40.03 -29.88 -7.87
C GLU A 335 39.41 -28.80 -6.99
N GLU A 336 40.20 -27.87 -6.44
CA GLU A 336 39.69 -26.71 -5.70
C GLU A 336 39.60 -25.43 -6.55
N ARG A 337 40.30 -25.39 -7.68
CA ARG A 337 40.44 -24.19 -8.53
C ARG A 337 39.21 -23.93 -9.40
N TRP A 338 38.52 -24.99 -9.83
CA TRP A 338 37.33 -24.88 -10.70
C TRP A 338 36.24 -23.98 -10.12
N ARG A 339 36.10 -23.88 -8.79
CA ARG A 339 35.08 -23.04 -8.14
C ARG A 339 35.31 -21.55 -8.43
N LEU A 340 36.58 -21.15 -8.49
CA LEU A 340 36.98 -19.77 -8.80
C LEU A 340 36.85 -19.48 -10.29
N ASP A 341 37.27 -20.41 -11.15
CA ASP A 341 37.13 -20.28 -12.60
C ASP A 341 35.65 -20.29 -13.05
N TYR A 342 34.82 -21.07 -12.35
CA TYR A 342 33.37 -21.05 -12.52
C TYR A 342 32.75 -19.72 -12.08
N ALA A 343 33.16 -19.18 -10.92
CA ALA A 343 32.71 -17.87 -10.45
C ALA A 343 33.11 -16.74 -11.41
N GLU A 344 34.34 -16.77 -11.95
CA GLU A 344 34.81 -15.84 -12.96
C GLU A 344 34.03 -15.96 -14.27
N SER A 345 33.71 -17.18 -14.70
CA SER A 345 32.90 -17.43 -15.89
C SER A 345 31.47 -16.87 -15.72
N LEU A 346 30.89 -16.96 -14.52
CA LEU A 346 29.61 -16.30 -14.22
C LEU A 346 29.74 -14.77 -14.25
N TYR A 347 30.81 -14.21 -13.71
CA TYR A 347 31.06 -12.77 -13.83
C TYR A 347 31.11 -12.32 -15.29
N GLU A 348 31.89 -12.99 -16.16
CA GLU A 348 31.96 -12.67 -17.59
C GLU A 348 30.60 -12.76 -18.28
N LEU A 349 29.78 -13.76 -17.92
CA LEU A 349 28.44 -13.93 -18.46
C LEU A 349 27.49 -12.78 -18.06
N PHE A 350 27.65 -12.25 -16.85
CA PHE A 350 26.69 -11.36 -16.22
C PHE A 350 27.15 -9.90 -16.08
N ARG A 351 28.40 -9.58 -16.44
CA ARG A 351 28.94 -8.21 -16.40
C ARG A 351 28.41 -7.31 -17.51
N GLU A 352 28.17 -7.87 -18.70
CA GLU A 352 27.75 -7.10 -19.86
C GLU A 352 26.26 -6.75 -19.79
N THR A 353 25.99 -5.44 -19.92
CA THR A 353 24.64 -4.87 -19.95
C THR A 353 24.09 -4.74 -21.37
N ASP A 354 24.97 -4.63 -22.37
CA ASP A 354 24.59 -4.54 -23.78
C ASP A 354 24.21 -5.93 -24.35
N PRO A 355 23.08 -6.06 -25.07
CA PRO A 355 22.64 -7.35 -25.63
C PRO A 355 23.63 -7.99 -26.60
N VAL A 356 24.35 -7.21 -27.42
CA VAL A 356 25.30 -7.71 -28.41
C VAL A 356 26.58 -8.17 -27.73
N ALA A 357 27.12 -7.35 -26.81
CA ALA A 357 28.28 -7.73 -26.00
C ALA A 357 27.99 -8.97 -25.14
N ARG A 358 26.76 -9.10 -24.63
CA ARG A 358 26.31 -10.28 -23.89
C ARG A 358 26.28 -11.54 -24.75
N GLU A 359 25.79 -11.47 -25.98
CA GLU A 359 25.79 -12.65 -26.87
C GLU A 359 27.23 -13.07 -27.22
N GLN A 360 28.13 -12.11 -27.41
CA GLN A 360 29.56 -12.40 -27.58
C GLN A 360 30.19 -13.00 -26.31
N ALA A 361 29.86 -12.47 -25.13
CA ALA A 361 30.31 -13.00 -23.85
C ALA A 361 29.78 -14.42 -23.62
N LYS A 362 28.52 -14.69 -23.99
CA LYS A 362 27.92 -16.03 -23.95
C LYS A 362 28.71 -17.05 -24.76
N GLY A 363 29.16 -16.69 -25.97
CA GLY A 363 30.04 -17.54 -26.77
C GLY A 363 31.37 -17.85 -26.04
N LYS A 364 32.05 -16.82 -25.53
CA LYS A 364 33.31 -16.99 -24.79
C LYS A 364 33.17 -17.82 -23.51
N VAL A 365 32.09 -17.61 -22.76
CA VAL A 365 31.80 -18.35 -21.52
C VAL A 365 31.43 -19.80 -21.83
N THR A 366 30.73 -20.06 -22.92
CA THR A 366 30.43 -21.43 -23.37
C THR A 366 31.70 -22.23 -23.60
N GLU A 367 32.69 -21.64 -24.30
CA GLU A 367 34.00 -22.28 -24.50
C GLU A 367 34.75 -22.49 -23.18
N ARG A 368 34.71 -21.53 -22.25
CA ARG A 368 35.28 -21.72 -20.91
C ARG A 368 34.60 -22.85 -20.13
N PHE A 369 33.28 -22.95 -20.18
CA PHE A 369 32.56 -24.05 -19.54
C PHE A 369 32.91 -25.40 -20.16
N ARG A 370 33.07 -25.49 -21.48
CA ARG A 370 33.52 -26.73 -22.16
C ARG A 370 34.95 -27.10 -21.77
N LEU A 371 35.84 -26.11 -21.62
CA LEU A 371 37.19 -26.34 -21.11
C LEU A 371 37.18 -26.83 -19.66
N LEU A 372 36.37 -26.23 -18.79
CA LEU A 372 36.17 -26.69 -17.41
C LEU A 372 35.60 -28.11 -17.36
N GLU A 373 34.62 -28.43 -18.22
CA GLU A 373 34.06 -29.77 -18.37
C GLU A 373 35.17 -30.79 -18.75
N GLN A 374 36.06 -30.44 -19.68
CA GLN A 374 37.16 -31.31 -20.11
C GLN A 374 38.21 -31.49 -19.01
N GLN A 375 38.66 -30.39 -18.40
CA GLN A 375 39.72 -30.38 -17.40
C GLN A 375 39.30 -31.08 -16.10
N TYR A 376 38.03 -30.97 -15.72
CA TYR A 376 37.49 -31.49 -14.46
C TYR A 376 36.37 -32.51 -14.70
N ALA A 377 36.55 -33.37 -15.71
CA ALA A 377 35.55 -34.36 -16.15
C ALA A 377 35.16 -35.40 -15.10
N LYS A 378 35.90 -35.49 -13.98
CA LYS A 378 35.64 -36.42 -12.86
C LYS A 378 35.11 -35.75 -11.60
N VAL A 379 34.82 -34.43 -11.64
CA VAL A 379 34.35 -33.68 -10.46
C VAL A 379 32.83 -33.54 -10.49
N PRO A 380 32.06 -34.34 -9.70
CA PRO A 380 30.59 -34.37 -9.80
C PRO A 380 29.93 -33.02 -9.48
N ASP A 381 30.45 -32.32 -8.47
CA ASP A 381 29.97 -30.98 -8.04
C ASP A 381 29.96 -29.95 -9.17
N LEU A 382 31.00 -29.96 -10.02
CA LEU A 382 31.11 -29.04 -11.16
C LEU A 382 30.11 -29.46 -12.24
N LEU A 383 30.12 -30.73 -12.63
CA LEU A 383 29.26 -31.23 -13.71
C LEU A 383 27.78 -31.01 -13.39
N GLN A 384 27.35 -31.22 -12.14
CA GLN A 384 26.00 -30.89 -11.68
C GLN A 384 25.63 -29.42 -11.96
N ARG A 385 26.55 -28.49 -11.68
CA ARG A 385 26.33 -27.06 -11.92
C ARG A 385 26.32 -26.74 -13.41
N LEU A 386 27.17 -27.40 -14.20
CA LEU A 386 27.24 -27.20 -15.64
C LEU A 386 25.98 -27.68 -16.37
N VAL A 387 25.35 -28.79 -15.96
CA VAL A 387 24.08 -29.27 -16.55
C VAL A 387 23.03 -28.15 -16.55
N LEU A 388 22.80 -27.52 -15.40
CA LEU A 388 21.79 -26.47 -15.28
C LEU A 388 22.20 -25.18 -16.00
N ARG A 389 23.51 -24.88 -16.07
CA ARG A 389 24.00 -23.71 -16.81
C ARG A 389 23.91 -23.87 -18.32
N TYR A 390 24.28 -25.02 -18.86
CA TYR A 390 24.09 -25.30 -20.28
C TYR A 390 22.62 -25.18 -20.66
N GLU A 391 21.72 -25.70 -19.83
CA GLU A 391 20.28 -25.56 -20.04
C GLU A 391 19.81 -24.09 -20.03
N GLU A 392 20.30 -23.28 -19.08
CA GLU A 392 20.01 -21.84 -19.02
C GLU A 392 20.58 -21.05 -20.21
N LEU A 393 21.66 -21.54 -20.83
CA LEU A 393 22.25 -20.94 -22.02
C LEU A 393 21.58 -21.40 -23.33
N GLY A 394 20.63 -22.34 -23.25
CA GLY A 394 19.96 -22.95 -24.41
C GLY A 394 20.79 -24.03 -25.12
N LEU A 395 21.84 -24.53 -24.47
CA LEU A 395 22.77 -25.54 -25.00
C LEU A 395 22.33 -26.94 -24.57
N GLN A 396 21.20 -27.39 -25.10
CA GLN A 396 20.53 -28.62 -24.67
C GLN A 396 21.39 -29.87 -24.87
N GLU A 397 22.13 -29.96 -25.98
CA GLU A 397 23.03 -31.09 -26.26
C GLU A 397 24.21 -31.16 -25.28
N ASP A 398 24.79 -30.01 -24.93
CA ASP A 398 25.85 -29.93 -23.92
C ASP A 398 25.32 -30.35 -22.54
N ALA A 399 24.12 -29.90 -22.16
CA ALA A 399 23.46 -30.30 -20.91
C ALA A 399 23.20 -31.81 -20.84
N ASP A 400 22.67 -32.40 -21.91
CA ASP A 400 22.37 -33.83 -22.00
C ASP A 400 23.65 -34.68 -21.99
N ARG A 401 24.71 -34.22 -22.68
CA ARG A 401 26.04 -34.85 -22.64
C ARG A 401 26.63 -34.87 -21.24
N VAL A 402 26.64 -33.73 -20.53
CA VAL A 402 27.19 -33.65 -19.17
C VAL A 402 26.37 -34.47 -18.19
N LEU A 403 25.05 -34.44 -18.31
CA LEU A 403 24.16 -35.27 -17.49
C LEU A 403 24.41 -36.77 -17.73
N GLY A 404 24.69 -37.17 -18.97
CA GLY A 404 25.10 -38.53 -19.32
C GLY A 404 26.44 -38.93 -18.70
N LYS A 405 27.45 -38.05 -18.75
CA LYS A 405 28.75 -38.25 -18.09
C LYS A 405 28.58 -38.43 -16.59
N LEU A 406 27.80 -37.56 -15.96
CA LEU A 406 27.53 -37.62 -14.52
C LEU A 406 26.80 -38.92 -14.14
N ALA A 407 25.85 -39.38 -14.97
CA ALA A 407 25.13 -40.62 -14.76
C ALA A 407 25.99 -41.89 -14.91
N ALA A 408 27.10 -41.82 -15.66
CA ALA A 408 28.04 -42.92 -15.84
C ALA A 408 29.06 -43.08 -14.69
N MET A 409 29.09 -42.13 -13.74
CA MET A 409 30.00 -42.17 -12.59
C MET A 409 29.49 -43.11 -11.50
N LYS A 410 30.36 -43.98 -10.97
CA LYS A 410 29.99 -44.95 -9.91
C LYS A 410 29.61 -44.27 -8.58
N ASP A 411 30.25 -43.16 -8.26
CA ASP A 411 30.11 -42.50 -6.94
C ASP A 411 28.98 -41.47 -6.90
N VAL A 412 28.25 -41.30 -8.01
CA VAL A 412 27.12 -40.36 -8.09
C VAL A 412 25.80 -41.11 -7.89
N PRO A 413 25.01 -40.77 -6.85
CA PRO A 413 23.75 -41.45 -6.58
C PRO A 413 22.76 -41.32 -7.75
N ALA A 414 22.12 -42.43 -8.13
CA ALA A 414 21.14 -42.45 -9.22
C ALA A 414 19.95 -41.50 -8.95
N GLU A 415 19.61 -41.30 -7.68
CA GLU A 415 18.61 -40.32 -7.25
C GLU A 415 18.98 -38.87 -7.60
N LEU A 416 20.24 -38.48 -7.46
CA LEU A 416 20.70 -37.13 -7.78
C LEU A 416 20.58 -36.86 -9.28
N ILE A 417 20.92 -37.87 -10.10
CA ILE A 417 20.76 -37.83 -11.55
C ILE A 417 19.29 -37.64 -11.94
N ALA A 418 18.38 -38.39 -11.31
CA ALA A 418 16.95 -38.27 -11.58
C ALA A 418 16.40 -36.88 -11.21
N GLN A 419 16.85 -36.28 -10.10
CA GLN A 419 16.48 -34.91 -9.72
C GLN A 419 17.00 -33.86 -10.72
N LEU A 420 18.26 -33.97 -11.14
CA LEU A 420 18.86 -33.09 -12.15
C LEU A 420 18.15 -33.20 -13.50
N ARG A 421 17.92 -34.43 -13.97
CA ARG A 421 17.18 -34.70 -15.22
C ARG A 421 15.77 -34.14 -15.16
N SER A 422 15.08 -34.33 -14.05
CA SER A 422 13.76 -33.74 -13.84
C SER A 422 13.81 -32.21 -13.91
N SER A 423 14.82 -31.58 -13.30
CA SER A 423 15.01 -30.13 -13.35
C SER A 423 15.24 -29.60 -14.77
N VAL A 424 16.01 -30.33 -15.60
CA VAL A 424 16.19 -30.03 -17.03
C VAL A 424 14.87 -30.13 -17.78
N LEU A 425 14.15 -31.24 -17.63
CA LEU A 425 12.85 -31.47 -18.29
C LEU A 425 11.81 -30.40 -17.90
N LEU A 426 11.79 -29.98 -16.63
CA LEU A 426 10.93 -28.89 -16.14
C LEU A 426 11.23 -27.53 -16.76
N ARG A 427 12.48 -27.26 -17.13
CA ARG A 427 12.88 -26.02 -17.85
C ARG A 427 12.51 -26.10 -19.33
N ARG A 428 12.50 -27.29 -19.91
CA ARG A 428 11.99 -27.57 -21.28
C ARG A 428 10.45 -27.66 -21.36
N GLY A 429 9.73 -27.45 -20.25
CA GLY A 429 8.27 -27.55 -20.21
C GLY A 429 7.70 -28.97 -20.25
N ARG A 430 8.56 -30.00 -20.16
CA ARG A 430 8.18 -31.43 -20.23
C ARG A 430 7.80 -31.97 -18.85
N LEU A 431 6.66 -31.52 -18.32
CA LEU A 431 6.20 -31.82 -16.95
C LEU A 431 5.99 -33.32 -16.70
N ASP A 432 5.40 -34.04 -17.66
CA ASP A 432 5.11 -35.48 -17.51
C ASP A 432 6.37 -36.35 -17.51
N ASP A 433 7.33 -36.04 -18.38
CA ASP A 433 8.62 -36.74 -18.40
C ASP A 433 9.42 -36.48 -17.12
N ALA A 434 9.38 -35.23 -16.62
CA ALA A 434 10.01 -34.86 -15.37
C ALA A 434 9.41 -35.64 -14.18
N ARG A 435 8.09 -35.83 -14.19
CA ARG A 435 7.34 -36.63 -13.21
C ARG A 435 7.70 -38.11 -13.29
N GLN A 436 7.70 -38.71 -14.48
CA GLN A 436 8.09 -40.11 -14.68
C GLN A 436 9.53 -40.36 -14.21
N THR A 437 10.45 -39.44 -14.53
CA THR A 437 11.85 -39.49 -14.10
C THR A 437 11.98 -39.52 -12.58
N LEU A 438 11.25 -38.65 -11.87
CA LEU A 438 11.25 -38.62 -10.40
C LEU A 438 10.64 -39.89 -9.80
N LEU A 439 9.54 -40.40 -10.36
CA LEU A 439 8.90 -41.63 -9.87
C LEU A 439 9.78 -42.87 -10.05
N ALA A 440 10.48 -42.97 -11.19
CA ALA A 440 11.44 -44.06 -11.43
C ALA A 440 12.65 -43.96 -10.50
N GLY A 441 13.15 -42.76 -10.24
CA GLY A 441 14.23 -42.51 -9.27
C GLY A 441 13.81 -42.86 -7.84
N LEU A 442 12.57 -42.53 -7.46
CA LEU A 442 12.03 -42.78 -6.12
C LEU A 442 12.02 -44.27 -5.75
N GLN A 443 11.81 -45.17 -6.71
CA GLN A 443 11.84 -46.62 -6.48
C GLN A 443 13.21 -47.15 -6.04
N LYS A 444 14.28 -46.43 -6.38
CA LYS A 444 15.67 -46.82 -6.13
C LYS A 444 16.35 -45.96 -5.07
N ALA A 445 15.63 -44.98 -4.50
CA ALA A 445 16.19 -43.97 -3.62
C ALA A 445 16.38 -44.49 -2.19
N SER A 446 17.47 -44.06 -1.53
CA SER A 446 17.62 -44.19 -0.09
C SER A 446 16.49 -43.44 0.67
N PRO A 447 16.18 -43.77 1.94
CA PRO A 447 15.09 -43.11 2.67
C PRO A 447 15.19 -41.57 2.71
N ALA A 448 16.41 -41.04 2.84
CA ALA A 448 16.65 -39.58 2.82
C ALA A 448 16.45 -38.97 1.42
N ALA A 449 16.93 -39.65 0.38
CA ALA A 449 16.73 -39.20 -1.00
C ALA A 449 15.26 -39.29 -1.45
N ALA A 450 14.54 -40.30 -0.96
CA ALA A 450 13.13 -40.52 -1.25
C ALA A 450 12.26 -39.36 -0.75
N GLU A 451 12.56 -38.81 0.43
CA GLU A 451 11.89 -37.60 0.93
C GLU A 451 12.09 -36.41 -0.01
N ALA A 452 13.35 -36.10 -0.36
CA ALA A 452 13.67 -34.98 -1.24
C ALA A 452 12.99 -35.10 -2.61
N MET A 453 12.90 -36.32 -3.15
CA MET A 453 12.19 -36.62 -4.40
C MET A 453 10.67 -36.46 -4.29
N GLU A 454 10.06 -36.92 -3.19
CA GLU A 454 8.63 -36.70 -2.96
C GLU A 454 8.33 -35.21 -2.80
N ILE A 455 9.21 -34.42 -2.17
CA ILE A 455 9.08 -32.96 -2.13
C ILE A 455 9.21 -32.33 -3.53
N ALA A 456 10.13 -32.83 -4.37
CA ALA A 456 10.22 -32.38 -5.76
C ALA A 456 8.94 -32.69 -6.56
N LEU A 457 8.35 -33.88 -6.36
CA LEU A 457 7.06 -34.27 -6.93
C LEU A 457 5.91 -33.40 -6.40
N VAL A 458 5.91 -33.04 -5.12
CA VAL A 458 4.94 -32.09 -4.54
C VAL A 458 5.03 -30.73 -5.22
N ASN A 459 6.24 -30.19 -5.40
CA ASN A 459 6.41 -28.90 -6.09
C ASN A 459 5.95 -28.97 -7.56
N LEU A 460 6.20 -30.10 -8.23
CA LEU A 460 5.73 -30.36 -9.59
C LEU A 460 4.20 -30.46 -9.63
N ASP A 461 3.57 -31.18 -8.70
CA ASP A 461 2.12 -31.28 -8.55
C ASP A 461 1.46 -29.91 -8.36
N ILE A 462 2.05 -29.04 -7.55
CA ILE A 462 1.57 -27.66 -7.37
C ILE A 462 1.68 -26.87 -8.67
N ARG A 463 2.83 -26.94 -9.37
CA ARG A 463 3.07 -26.24 -10.65
C ARG A 463 2.13 -26.72 -11.77
N ASP A 464 1.81 -28.01 -11.77
CA ASP A 464 0.91 -28.69 -12.73
C ASP A 464 -0.58 -28.50 -12.38
N GLY A 465 -0.90 -27.66 -11.37
CA GLY A 465 -2.28 -27.41 -10.96
C GLY A 465 -2.98 -28.60 -10.31
N LYS A 466 -2.23 -29.55 -9.74
CA LYS A 466 -2.72 -30.79 -9.11
C LYS A 466 -2.50 -30.81 -7.58
N PRO A 467 -3.02 -29.84 -6.82
CA PRO A 467 -2.74 -29.69 -5.38
C PRO A 467 -3.25 -30.85 -4.51
N ASP A 468 -4.27 -31.61 -4.95
CA ASP A 468 -4.72 -32.81 -4.23
C ASP A 468 -3.71 -33.96 -4.29
N GLN A 469 -2.94 -34.07 -5.36
CA GLN A 469 -1.85 -35.03 -5.46
C GLN A 469 -0.70 -34.62 -4.53
N ALA A 470 -0.34 -33.34 -4.55
CA ALA A 470 0.63 -32.75 -3.62
C ALA A 470 0.25 -33.02 -2.16
N ARG A 471 -1.02 -32.76 -1.79
CA ARG A 471 -1.53 -33.03 -0.43
C ARG A 471 -1.39 -34.49 -0.05
N ARG A 472 -1.81 -35.43 -0.92
CA ARG A 472 -1.69 -36.88 -0.65
C ARG A 472 -0.24 -37.32 -0.42
N ARG A 473 0.70 -36.78 -1.20
CA ARG A 473 2.14 -37.07 -1.01
C ARG A 473 2.64 -36.54 0.34
N LEU A 474 2.31 -35.29 0.67
CA LEU A 474 2.69 -34.69 1.95
C LEU A 474 2.10 -35.46 3.15
N VAL A 475 0.84 -35.90 3.10
CA VAL A 475 0.24 -36.73 4.16
C VAL A 475 0.95 -38.08 4.31
N ARG A 476 1.36 -38.73 3.20
CA ARG A 476 2.17 -39.96 3.28
C ARG A 476 3.54 -39.72 3.87
N LEU A 477 4.21 -38.63 3.51
CA LEU A 477 5.49 -38.24 4.12
C LEU A 477 5.35 -38.02 5.62
N HIS A 478 4.30 -37.30 6.04
CA HIS A 478 3.99 -37.08 7.44
C HIS A 478 3.70 -38.39 8.19
N SER A 479 3.00 -39.34 7.57
CA SER A 479 2.70 -40.64 8.18
C SER A 479 3.96 -41.48 8.41
N ARG A 480 5.02 -41.28 7.61
CA ARG A 480 6.32 -41.96 7.77
C ARG A 480 7.20 -41.30 8.83
N ASP A 481 7.20 -39.97 8.90
CA ASP A 481 7.91 -39.21 9.94
C ASP A 481 7.01 -38.10 10.51
N PRO A 482 6.25 -38.38 11.58
CA PRO A 482 5.36 -37.41 12.21
C PRO A 482 6.07 -36.21 12.83
N ASN A 483 7.38 -36.30 13.07
CA ASN A 483 8.18 -35.22 13.65
C ASN A 483 8.81 -34.31 12.59
N ASN A 484 8.60 -34.60 11.30
CA ASN A 484 9.06 -33.74 10.22
C ASN A 484 8.17 -32.49 10.09
N LEU A 485 8.51 -31.46 10.87
CA LEU A 485 7.79 -30.18 10.86
C LEU A 485 7.89 -29.46 9.51
N GLY A 486 8.87 -29.77 8.66
CA GLY A 486 8.92 -29.26 7.29
C GLY A 486 7.71 -29.67 6.46
N VAL A 487 7.28 -30.93 6.58
CA VAL A 487 6.10 -31.46 5.89
C VAL A 487 4.81 -30.87 6.46
N VAL A 488 4.69 -30.76 7.79
CA VAL A 488 3.51 -30.17 8.45
C VAL A 488 3.33 -28.70 8.07
N ARG A 489 4.42 -27.91 7.99
CA ARG A 489 4.38 -26.52 7.50
C ARG A 489 3.86 -26.42 6.07
N ARG A 490 4.35 -27.28 5.17
CA ARG A 490 3.88 -27.34 3.77
C ARG A 490 2.41 -27.74 3.65
N LEU A 491 1.92 -28.63 4.53
CA LEU A 491 0.50 -29.00 4.59
C LEU A 491 -0.37 -27.82 5.04
N ALA A 492 0.05 -27.09 6.09
CA ALA A 492 -0.64 -25.89 6.55
C ALA A 492 -0.67 -24.79 5.47
N GLU A 493 0.47 -24.57 4.79
CA GLU A 493 0.59 -23.59 3.69
C GLU A 493 -0.32 -23.96 2.51
N LEU A 494 -0.26 -25.20 2.03
CA LEU A 494 -1.10 -25.67 0.92
C LEU A 494 -2.60 -25.56 1.25
N ALA A 495 -3.00 -25.85 2.49
CA ALA A 495 -4.39 -25.72 2.91
C ALA A 495 -4.84 -24.25 2.94
N LEU A 496 -4.01 -23.33 3.42
CA LEU A 496 -4.30 -21.89 3.43
C LEU A 496 -4.39 -21.31 2.03
N ASP A 497 -3.47 -21.65 1.14
CA ASP A 497 -3.45 -21.16 -0.23
C ASP A 497 -4.69 -21.63 -1.04
N ARG A 498 -5.31 -22.75 -0.62
CA ARG A 498 -6.58 -23.26 -1.16
C ARG A 498 -7.84 -22.74 -0.45
N GLY A 499 -7.70 -21.90 0.58
CA GLY A 499 -8.81 -21.43 1.40
C GLY A 499 -9.46 -22.53 2.26
N GLN A 500 -8.80 -23.68 2.46
CA GLN A 500 -9.30 -24.82 3.23
C GLN A 500 -9.01 -24.64 4.73
N LEU A 501 -9.66 -23.65 5.36
CA LEU A 501 -9.31 -23.18 6.71
C LEU A 501 -9.39 -24.26 7.80
N ARG A 502 -10.30 -25.24 7.69
CA ARG A 502 -10.42 -26.38 8.63
C ARG A 502 -9.24 -27.35 8.54
N ASP A 503 -8.78 -27.65 7.32
CA ASP A 503 -7.60 -28.50 7.12
C ASP A 503 -6.34 -27.77 7.61
N ALA A 504 -6.23 -26.46 7.33
CA ALA A 504 -5.15 -25.63 7.86
C ALA A 504 -5.14 -25.65 9.39
N GLU A 505 -6.29 -25.51 10.05
CA GLU A 505 -6.40 -25.54 11.51
C GLU A 505 -5.87 -26.86 12.12
N HIS A 506 -6.14 -28.00 11.48
CA HIS A 506 -5.63 -29.30 11.93
C HIS A 506 -4.09 -29.31 11.97
N TRP A 507 -3.45 -28.91 10.87
CA TRP A 507 -1.99 -28.88 10.78
C TRP A 507 -1.35 -27.80 11.67
N ILE A 508 -2.01 -26.65 11.81
CA ILE A 508 -1.56 -25.57 12.71
C ILE A 508 -1.60 -26.02 14.18
N LYS A 509 -2.65 -26.73 14.61
CA LYS A 509 -2.73 -27.32 15.97
C LYS A 509 -1.59 -28.30 16.21
N MET A 510 -1.27 -29.11 15.20
CA MET A 510 -0.13 -30.02 15.28
C MET A 510 1.20 -29.27 15.41
N LEU A 511 1.44 -28.24 14.59
CA LEU A 511 2.62 -27.37 14.75
C LEU A 511 2.68 -26.76 16.16
N ARG A 512 1.58 -26.22 16.67
CA ARG A 512 1.53 -25.64 18.03
C ARG A 512 1.95 -26.65 19.10
N SER A 513 1.50 -27.90 19.01
CA SER A 513 1.86 -28.96 19.96
C SER A 513 3.34 -29.34 19.93
N ARG A 514 4.00 -29.22 18.78
CA ARG A 514 5.40 -29.63 18.58
C ARG A 514 6.40 -28.50 18.77
N GLU A 515 6.06 -27.29 18.34
CA GLU A 515 6.92 -26.12 18.48
C GLU A 515 6.80 -25.45 19.86
N GLY A 516 5.66 -25.66 20.54
CA GLY A 516 5.41 -25.14 21.87
C GLY A 516 5.44 -23.61 21.97
N LYS A 517 5.85 -23.11 23.15
CA LYS A 517 5.77 -21.67 23.50
C LYS A 517 6.61 -20.78 22.60
N ARG A 518 7.74 -21.27 22.08
CA ARG A 518 8.66 -20.52 21.19
C ARG A 518 8.40 -20.74 19.69
N GLY A 519 7.34 -21.47 19.33
CA GLY A 519 7.02 -21.77 17.93
C GLY A 519 6.54 -20.57 17.13
N VAL A 520 7.26 -20.21 16.07
CA VAL A 520 6.94 -19.04 15.23
C VAL A 520 6.04 -19.39 14.05
N TYR A 521 6.13 -20.64 13.55
CA TYR A 521 5.41 -21.02 12.35
C TYR A 521 3.94 -21.27 12.64
N TRP A 522 3.59 -21.94 13.74
CA TRP A 522 2.17 -22.09 14.08
C TRP A 522 1.49 -20.74 14.29
N ARG A 523 2.19 -19.75 14.87
CA ARG A 523 1.67 -18.37 15.05
C ARG A 523 1.45 -17.71 13.71
N TYR A 524 2.42 -17.85 12.81
CA TYR A 524 2.37 -17.26 11.47
C TYR A 524 1.20 -17.83 10.66
N TYR A 525 1.08 -19.15 10.62
CA TYR A 525 -0.01 -19.80 9.89
C TYR A 525 -1.37 -19.59 10.55
N GLU A 526 -1.45 -19.50 11.89
CA GLU A 526 -2.69 -19.16 12.59
C GLU A 526 -3.13 -17.73 12.28
N ALA A 527 -2.21 -16.76 12.32
CA ALA A 527 -2.51 -15.39 11.95
C ALA A 527 -2.95 -15.29 10.48
N ARG A 528 -2.27 -15.97 9.55
CA ARG A 528 -2.72 -16.08 8.16
C ARG A 528 -4.12 -16.69 8.03
N ARG A 529 -4.43 -17.73 8.80
CA ARG A 529 -5.76 -18.36 8.83
C ARG A 529 -6.84 -17.37 9.26
N LEU A 530 -6.58 -16.60 10.33
CA LEU A 530 -7.48 -15.57 10.84
C LEU A 530 -7.70 -14.44 9.83
N LEU A 531 -6.65 -14.01 9.14
CA LEU A 531 -6.75 -12.98 8.10
C LEU A 531 -7.37 -13.48 6.79
N ALA A 532 -7.40 -14.80 6.53
CA ALA A 532 -7.96 -15.38 5.32
C ALA A 532 -9.49 -15.50 5.37
N ASP A 533 -10.10 -15.52 6.56
CA ASP A 533 -11.54 -15.59 6.73
C ASP A 533 -12.21 -14.27 6.30
N SER A 534 -13.05 -14.30 5.27
CA SER A 534 -13.75 -13.10 4.78
C SER A 534 -14.84 -12.60 5.74
N ALA A 535 -15.26 -13.43 6.69
CA ALA A 535 -16.17 -13.08 7.78
C ALA A 535 -15.40 -12.77 9.09
N ALA A 536 -14.08 -12.60 9.04
CA ALA A 536 -13.26 -12.30 10.20
C ALA A 536 -13.80 -11.07 10.95
N SER A 537 -14.24 -11.28 12.19
CA SER A 537 -14.59 -10.19 13.11
C SER A 537 -13.35 -9.35 13.46
N ASN A 538 -13.56 -8.13 13.94
CA ASN A 538 -12.47 -7.29 14.46
C ASN A 538 -11.60 -8.03 15.50
N SER A 539 -12.22 -8.88 16.33
CA SER A 539 -11.52 -9.72 17.30
C SER A 539 -10.52 -10.71 16.66
N ALA A 540 -10.82 -11.25 15.48
CA ALA A 540 -9.91 -12.14 14.76
C ALA A 540 -8.70 -11.37 14.20
N VAL A 541 -8.90 -10.13 13.74
CA VAL A 541 -7.82 -9.25 13.29
C VAL A 541 -6.94 -8.84 14.47
N ASP A 542 -7.52 -8.49 15.61
CA ASP A 542 -6.77 -8.18 16.85
C ASP A 542 -5.92 -9.36 17.29
N LYS A 543 -6.45 -10.59 17.20
CA LYS A 543 -5.67 -11.78 17.52
C LYS A 543 -4.51 -11.99 16.55
N ALA A 544 -4.69 -11.68 15.26
CA ALA A 544 -3.62 -11.71 14.28
C ALA A 544 -2.53 -10.66 14.58
N VAL A 545 -2.90 -9.47 15.06
CA VAL A 545 -1.96 -8.43 15.54
C VAL A 545 -1.13 -8.95 16.71
N GLU A 546 -1.76 -9.58 17.72
CA GLU A 546 -1.03 -10.15 18.86
C GLU A 546 -0.03 -11.22 18.42
N LEU A 547 -0.46 -12.15 17.56
CA LEU A 547 0.40 -13.21 17.04
C LEU A 547 1.56 -12.64 16.22
N GLN A 548 1.32 -11.57 15.47
CA GLN A 548 2.32 -10.85 14.70
C GLN A 548 3.37 -10.18 15.62
N ALA A 549 2.95 -9.52 16.69
CA ALA A 549 3.85 -8.94 17.68
C ALA A 549 4.67 -10.01 18.43
N GLU A 550 4.06 -11.16 18.74
CA GLU A 550 4.79 -12.31 19.31
C GLU A 550 5.85 -12.84 18.34
N ILE A 551 5.56 -12.92 17.04
CA ILE A 551 6.54 -13.32 16.02
C ILE A 551 7.72 -12.35 16.00
N GLU A 552 7.50 -11.04 15.99
CA GLU A 552 8.57 -10.04 16.05
C GLU A 552 9.41 -10.18 17.33
N ARG A 553 8.79 -10.51 18.46
CA ARG A 553 9.52 -10.75 19.72
C ARG A 553 10.47 -11.96 19.65
N TYR A 554 10.04 -13.05 19.00
CA TYR A 554 10.85 -14.27 18.90
C TYR A 554 11.83 -14.24 17.72
N ARG A 555 11.46 -13.58 16.61
CA ARG A 555 12.28 -13.45 15.39
C ARG A 555 12.11 -12.06 14.75
N PRO A 556 12.77 -11.02 15.30
CA PRO A 556 12.57 -9.62 14.90
C PRO A 556 13.03 -9.29 13.48
N GLU A 557 13.94 -10.09 12.91
CA GLU A 557 14.47 -9.91 11.55
C GLU A 557 13.89 -10.93 10.55
N TRP A 558 12.82 -11.66 10.92
CA TRP A 558 12.26 -12.67 10.03
C TRP A 558 11.35 -12.03 8.98
N PRO A 559 11.64 -12.18 7.67
CA PRO A 559 10.93 -11.43 6.63
C PRO A 559 9.42 -11.71 6.57
N PHE A 560 9.01 -12.94 6.89
CA PHE A 560 7.60 -13.33 6.90
C PHE A 560 6.82 -12.73 8.07
N GLY A 561 7.48 -12.29 9.14
CA GLY A 561 6.84 -11.53 10.22
C GLY A 561 6.35 -10.15 9.74
N TYR A 562 7.15 -9.48 8.90
CA TYR A 562 6.78 -8.21 8.27
C TYR A 562 5.80 -8.38 7.11
N LEU A 563 5.88 -9.50 6.37
CA LEU A 563 4.82 -9.87 5.43
C LEU A 563 3.46 -9.95 6.13
N LEU A 564 3.39 -10.67 7.25
CA LEU A 564 2.17 -10.79 8.04
C LEU A 564 1.72 -9.43 8.57
N LYS A 565 2.66 -8.59 9.03
CA LYS A 565 2.37 -7.20 9.43
C LYS A 565 1.72 -6.40 8.31
N GLY A 566 2.24 -6.52 7.09
CA GLY A 566 1.65 -5.91 5.90
C GLY A 566 0.21 -6.39 5.67
N GLN A 567 -0.04 -7.70 5.79
CA GLN A 567 -1.38 -8.28 5.63
C GLN A 567 -2.34 -7.81 6.72
N VAL A 568 -1.88 -7.69 7.97
CA VAL A 568 -2.65 -7.13 9.10
C VAL A 568 -3.02 -5.68 8.81
N PHE A 569 -2.06 -4.85 8.41
CA PHE A 569 -2.32 -3.44 8.09
C PHE A 569 -3.28 -3.27 6.93
N GLU A 570 -3.20 -4.10 5.89
CA GLU A 570 -4.20 -4.08 4.82
C GLU A 570 -5.62 -4.41 5.30
N ARG A 571 -5.77 -5.41 6.19
CA ARG A 571 -7.06 -5.75 6.79
C ARG A 571 -7.62 -4.62 7.67
N GLN A 572 -6.73 -3.80 8.24
CA GLN A 572 -7.09 -2.60 9.01
C GLN A 572 -7.24 -1.34 8.13
N GLY A 573 -7.07 -1.42 6.80
CA GLY A 573 -7.15 -0.28 5.88
C GLY A 573 -5.94 0.66 5.91
N MET A 574 -4.88 0.31 6.65
CA MET A 574 -3.66 1.12 6.81
C MET A 574 -2.65 0.86 5.68
N PHE A 575 -2.98 1.29 4.46
CA PHE A 575 -2.19 0.98 3.25
C PHE A 575 -0.74 1.50 3.27
N LEU A 576 -0.49 2.67 3.86
CA LEU A 576 0.89 3.21 3.98
C LEU A 576 1.74 2.37 4.94
N GLY A 577 1.19 2.00 6.10
CA GLY A 577 1.84 1.08 7.03
C GLY A 577 2.10 -0.28 6.39
N ALA A 578 1.16 -0.78 5.58
CA ALA A 578 1.34 -2.02 4.82
C ALA A 578 2.51 -1.93 3.82
N VAL A 579 2.62 -0.81 3.09
CA VAL A 579 3.76 -0.57 2.18
C VAL A 579 5.08 -0.65 2.94
N ASP A 580 5.21 0.04 4.07
CA ASP A 580 6.46 0.03 4.84
C ASP A 580 6.79 -1.36 5.39
N ALA A 581 5.79 -2.09 5.88
CA ALA A 581 5.96 -3.47 6.32
C ALA A 581 6.45 -4.38 5.18
N TYR A 582 5.87 -4.28 3.97
CA TYR A 582 6.34 -5.08 2.83
C TYR A 582 7.72 -4.66 2.33
N LYS A 583 8.07 -3.36 2.36
CA LYS A 583 9.43 -2.90 2.07
C LYS A 583 10.43 -3.52 3.04
N GLN A 584 10.12 -3.50 4.34
CA GLN A 584 10.95 -4.14 5.37
C GLN A 584 11.08 -5.65 5.14
N ALA A 585 9.99 -6.34 4.76
CA ALA A 585 10.07 -7.75 4.40
C ALA A 585 11.05 -7.99 3.23
N VAL A 586 11.00 -7.15 2.19
CA VAL A 586 11.91 -7.24 1.04
C VAL A 586 13.36 -6.91 1.43
N GLU A 587 13.58 -5.88 2.25
CA GLU A 587 14.91 -5.48 2.77
C GLU A 587 15.55 -6.60 3.62
N LEU A 588 14.74 -7.31 4.40
CA LEU A 588 15.18 -8.47 5.19
C LEU A 588 15.39 -9.74 4.34
N GLY A 589 15.17 -9.67 3.01
CA GLY A 589 15.49 -10.74 2.08
C GLY A 589 14.30 -11.51 1.52
N ALA A 590 13.06 -11.07 1.75
CA ALA A 590 11.90 -11.69 1.11
C ALA A 590 11.91 -11.43 -0.41
N SER A 591 12.12 -12.49 -1.19
CA SER A 591 12.27 -12.44 -2.65
C SER A 591 11.11 -13.08 -3.43
N THR A 592 10.05 -13.53 -2.76
CA THR A 592 8.96 -14.23 -3.43
C THR A 592 8.10 -13.29 -4.29
N PRO A 593 7.75 -13.66 -5.54
CA PRO A 593 6.99 -12.80 -6.47
C PRO A 593 5.68 -12.26 -5.92
N ALA A 594 4.98 -13.04 -5.09
CA ALA A 594 3.72 -12.63 -4.46
C ALA A 594 3.86 -11.38 -3.58
N ILE A 595 5.01 -11.21 -2.90
CA ILE A 595 5.27 -10.06 -2.02
C ILE A 595 5.52 -8.82 -2.84
N TYR A 596 6.33 -8.95 -3.90
CA TYR A 596 6.57 -7.86 -4.83
C TYR A 596 5.28 -7.45 -5.52
N GLU A 597 4.47 -8.41 -5.98
CA GLU A 597 3.18 -8.13 -6.59
C GLU A 597 2.25 -7.34 -5.64
N ARG A 598 2.20 -7.73 -4.36
CA ARG A 598 1.38 -7.01 -3.38
C ARG A 598 1.94 -5.62 -3.06
N LEU A 599 3.25 -5.51 -2.83
CA LEU A 599 3.94 -4.24 -2.58
C LEU A 599 3.76 -3.28 -3.78
N ILE A 600 4.01 -3.74 -5.00
CA ILE A 600 3.85 -2.94 -6.22
C ILE A 600 2.39 -2.51 -6.40
N SER A 601 1.43 -3.42 -6.14
CA SER A 601 0.00 -3.07 -6.20
C SER A 601 -0.35 -1.95 -5.22
N LEU A 602 0.14 -2.01 -3.98
CA LEU A 602 -0.10 -0.98 -2.96
C LEU A 602 0.63 0.32 -3.27
N LEU A 603 1.86 0.26 -3.79
CA LEU A 603 2.60 1.44 -4.24
C LEU A 603 1.88 2.14 -5.40
N VAL A 604 1.30 1.38 -6.33
CA VAL A 604 0.43 1.90 -7.40
C VAL A 604 -0.83 2.54 -6.81
N GLN A 605 -1.50 1.88 -5.87
CA GLN A 605 -2.71 2.39 -5.22
C GLN A 605 -2.44 3.68 -4.42
N THR A 606 -1.27 3.79 -3.80
CA THR A 606 -0.82 4.97 -3.04
C THR A 606 -0.10 6.01 -3.92
N ARG A 607 -0.12 5.84 -5.25
CA ARG A 607 0.49 6.73 -6.27
C ARG A 607 2.01 6.92 -6.16
N GLN A 608 2.72 5.98 -5.54
CA GLN A 608 4.19 5.95 -5.45
C GLN A 608 4.81 5.21 -6.65
N PHE A 609 4.63 5.74 -7.87
CA PHE A 609 4.99 5.05 -9.12
C PHE A 609 6.50 4.79 -9.28
N ASP A 610 7.37 5.71 -8.85
CA ASP A 610 8.83 5.52 -8.94
C ASP A 610 9.32 4.37 -8.05
N ALA A 611 8.76 4.26 -6.85
CA ALA A 611 9.05 3.13 -5.96
C ALA A 611 8.53 1.82 -6.56
N ALA A 612 7.31 1.82 -7.11
CA ALA A 612 6.73 0.65 -7.76
C ALA A 612 7.60 0.18 -8.95
N ASN A 613 8.08 1.10 -9.78
CA ASN A 613 8.99 0.82 -10.88
C ASN A 613 10.32 0.22 -10.42
N ARG A 614 10.90 0.73 -9.32
CA ARG A 614 12.14 0.18 -8.75
C ARG A 614 11.97 -1.28 -8.30
N TYR A 615 10.92 -1.59 -7.54
CA TYR A 615 10.67 -2.96 -7.06
C TYR A 615 10.30 -3.92 -8.21
N LEU A 616 9.58 -3.43 -9.22
CA LEU A 616 9.26 -4.21 -10.42
C LEU A 616 10.52 -4.53 -11.25
N ALA A 617 11.44 -3.57 -11.40
CA ALA A 617 12.73 -3.81 -12.06
C ALA A 617 13.58 -4.83 -11.29
N GLN A 618 13.54 -4.80 -9.96
CA GLN A 618 14.21 -5.80 -9.10
C GLN A 618 13.62 -7.21 -9.30
N LEU A 619 12.30 -7.35 -9.44
CA LEU A 619 11.65 -8.65 -9.66
C LEU A 619 11.91 -9.24 -11.06
N ARG A 620 11.83 -8.41 -12.12
CA ARG A 620 11.96 -8.83 -13.52
C ARG A 620 13.23 -9.58 -13.86
N GLU A 621 14.31 -9.28 -13.14
CA GLU A 621 15.63 -9.84 -13.42
C GLU A 621 15.82 -11.25 -12.83
N THR A 622 14.84 -11.75 -12.07
CA THR A 622 14.94 -13.04 -11.35
C THR A 622 13.81 -14.02 -11.68
N THR A 623 12.68 -13.57 -12.24
CA THR A 623 11.48 -14.40 -12.40
C THR A 623 10.68 -14.04 -13.67
N VAL A 624 10.02 -15.03 -14.28
CA VAL A 624 8.94 -14.78 -15.26
C VAL A 624 7.77 -14.11 -14.53
N LEU A 625 7.31 -12.97 -15.04
CA LEU A 625 6.25 -12.19 -14.40
C LEU A 625 4.89 -12.89 -14.51
N SER A 626 4.05 -12.73 -13.47
CA SER A 626 2.63 -13.08 -13.54
C SER A 626 1.90 -12.12 -14.48
N GLU A 627 0.77 -12.55 -15.05
CA GLU A 627 -0.08 -11.67 -15.88
C GLU A 627 -0.47 -10.36 -15.17
N ARG A 628 -0.68 -10.44 -13.85
CA ARG A 628 -0.99 -9.29 -13.01
C ARG A 628 0.19 -8.33 -12.89
N LEU A 629 1.40 -8.84 -12.73
CA LEU A 629 2.63 -8.03 -12.74
C LEU A 629 2.91 -7.41 -14.11
N GLU A 630 2.65 -8.13 -15.21
CA GLU A 630 2.73 -7.60 -16.57
C GLU A 630 1.74 -6.43 -16.78
N SER A 631 0.53 -6.55 -16.22
CA SER A 631 -0.48 -5.48 -16.28
C SER A 631 -0.06 -4.25 -15.47
N LEU A 632 0.46 -4.47 -14.24
CA LEU A 632 1.00 -3.39 -13.41
C LEU A 632 2.21 -2.70 -14.07
N GLN A 633 3.04 -3.47 -14.76
CA GLN A 633 4.16 -2.98 -15.56
C GLN A 633 3.71 -2.04 -16.68
N MET A 634 2.71 -2.46 -17.47
CA MET A 634 2.18 -1.62 -18.55
C MET A 634 1.58 -0.34 -17.98
N PHE A 635 0.84 -0.45 -16.88
CA PHE A 635 0.28 0.71 -16.17
C PHE A 635 1.37 1.69 -15.70
N LEU A 636 2.43 1.20 -15.07
CA LEU A 636 3.52 2.06 -14.59
C LEU A 636 4.27 2.75 -15.74
N ALA A 637 4.48 2.07 -16.86
CA ALA A 637 5.07 2.67 -18.05
C ALA A 637 4.20 3.83 -18.58
N LEU A 638 2.87 3.65 -18.61
CA LEU A 638 1.92 4.71 -18.98
C LEU A 638 1.95 5.90 -18.01
N GLN A 639 2.04 5.66 -16.69
CA GLN A 639 2.15 6.74 -15.70
C GLN A 639 3.47 7.51 -15.82
N SER A 640 4.53 6.84 -16.27
CA SER A 640 5.85 7.43 -16.47
C SER A 640 5.96 8.22 -17.79
N GLY A 641 4.88 8.29 -18.58
CA GLY A 641 4.86 8.95 -19.89
C GLY A 641 5.47 8.13 -21.03
N ASP A 642 5.98 6.92 -20.76
CA ASP A 642 6.60 6.05 -21.76
C ASP A 642 5.58 5.10 -22.39
N ALA A 643 4.67 5.69 -23.17
CA ALA A 643 3.62 4.93 -23.85
C ALA A 643 4.17 3.97 -24.93
N ALA A 644 5.33 4.26 -25.50
CA ALA A 644 6.00 3.40 -26.47
C ALA A 644 6.50 2.10 -25.83
N ALA A 645 7.15 2.18 -24.66
CA ALA A 645 7.54 1.00 -23.91
C ALA A 645 6.33 0.19 -23.46
N ALA A 646 5.25 0.85 -23.01
CA ALA A 646 4.00 0.18 -22.64
C ALA A 646 3.41 -0.62 -23.81
N ALA A 647 3.38 -0.04 -25.02
CA ALA A 647 2.91 -0.72 -26.23
C ALA A 647 3.80 -1.89 -26.65
N ALA A 648 5.12 -1.74 -26.55
CA ALA A 648 6.06 -2.84 -26.85
C ALA A 648 5.87 -4.04 -25.90
N LEU A 649 5.57 -3.77 -24.62
CA LEU A 649 5.30 -4.81 -23.63
C LEU A 649 3.95 -5.50 -23.87
N ALA A 650 2.91 -4.72 -24.19
CA ALA A 650 1.62 -5.28 -24.55
C ALA A 650 1.68 -6.13 -25.82
N LYS A 651 2.50 -5.73 -26.82
CA LYS A 651 2.71 -6.52 -28.04
C LYS A 651 3.37 -7.87 -27.74
N LYS A 652 4.42 -7.89 -26.91
CA LYS A 652 5.04 -9.16 -26.47
C LYS A 652 4.04 -10.08 -25.75
N ALA A 653 3.14 -9.51 -24.95
CA ALA A 653 2.11 -10.29 -24.27
C ALA A 653 1.12 -10.93 -25.25
N VAL A 654 0.74 -10.20 -26.30
CA VAL A 654 -0.10 -10.72 -27.40
C VAL A 654 0.63 -11.75 -28.25
N ASP A 655 1.91 -11.52 -28.60
CA ASP A 655 2.72 -12.48 -29.36
C ASP A 655 2.86 -13.82 -28.60
N ALA A 656 2.92 -13.77 -27.27
CA ALA A 656 2.95 -14.95 -26.42
C ALA A 656 1.57 -15.61 -26.24
N ARG A 657 0.49 -14.83 -26.28
CA ARG A 657 -0.90 -15.28 -26.04
C ARG A 657 -1.86 -14.66 -27.05
N PRO A 658 -1.84 -15.11 -28.31
CA PRO A 658 -2.64 -14.50 -29.38
C PRO A 658 -4.15 -14.70 -29.21
N GLU A 659 -4.57 -15.70 -28.43
CA GLU A 659 -6.00 -15.99 -28.17
C GLU A 659 -6.55 -15.31 -26.92
N ASP A 660 -5.75 -14.51 -26.20
CA ASP A 660 -6.19 -13.78 -25.01
C ASP A 660 -6.77 -12.41 -25.40
N ALA A 661 -8.11 -12.30 -25.46
CA ALA A 661 -8.80 -11.07 -25.82
C ALA A 661 -8.43 -9.88 -24.92
N MET A 662 -8.09 -10.11 -23.64
CA MET A 662 -7.70 -9.03 -22.72
C MET A 662 -6.27 -8.56 -22.96
N ALA A 663 -5.37 -9.42 -23.46
CA ALA A 663 -4.05 -9.01 -23.92
C ALA A 663 -4.17 -8.03 -25.11
N TRP A 664 -5.08 -8.30 -26.04
CA TRP A 664 -5.40 -7.40 -27.15
C TRP A 664 -6.03 -6.07 -26.72
N VAL A 665 -6.93 -6.08 -25.72
CA VAL A 665 -7.46 -4.84 -25.12
C VAL A 665 -6.34 -3.98 -24.52
N ARG A 666 -5.39 -4.59 -23.78
CA ARG A 666 -4.24 -3.87 -23.20
C ARG A 666 -3.34 -3.29 -24.29
N LEU A 667 -3.13 -4.03 -25.39
CA LEU A 667 -2.41 -3.53 -26.56
C LEU A 667 -3.12 -2.32 -27.18
N GLY A 668 -4.44 -2.40 -27.39
CA GLY A 668 -5.22 -1.25 -27.87
C GLY A 668 -5.12 -0.02 -26.95
N GLN A 669 -5.22 -0.21 -25.64
CA GLN A 669 -5.12 0.87 -24.65
C GLN A 669 -3.74 1.54 -24.64
N THR A 670 -2.68 0.74 -24.71
CA THR A 670 -1.30 1.24 -24.74
C THR A 670 -0.95 1.92 -26.06
N LEU A 671 -1.43 1.38 -27.20
CA LEU A 671 -1.30 2.04 -28.51
C LEU A 671 -2.06 3.36 -28.59
N THR A 672 -3.25 3.44 -27.96
CA THR A 672 -4.02 4.68 -27.85
C THR A 672 -3.22 5.75 -27.08
N ALA A 673 -2.58 5.37 -25.98
CA ALA A 673 -1.72 6.27 -25.23
C ALA A 673 -0.45 6.68 -26.00
N ALA A 674 0.07 5.78 -26.85
CA ALA A 674 1.18 6.04 -27.76
C ALA A 674 0.79 6.82 -29.03
N GLN A 675 -0.45 7.33 -29.10
CA GLN A 675 -1.01 8.06 -30.26
C GLN A 675 -1.02 7.27 -31.58
N ARG A 676 -0.97 5.93 -31.52
CA ARG A 676 -1.04 5.02 -32.68
C ARG A 676 -2.47 4.54 -32.87
N SER A 677 -3.36 5.46 -33.24
CA SER A 677 -4.82 5.25 -33.22
C SER A 677 -5.31 4.14 -34.15
N GLU A 678 -4.74 3.99 -35.36
CA GLU A 678 -5.16 2.96 -36.32
C GLU A 678 -4.83 1.55 -35.82
N GLU A 679 -3.61 1.35 -35.32
CA GLU A 679 -3.19 0.07 -34.73
C GLU A 679 -3.95 -0.24 -33.44
N ALA A 680 -4.28 0.79 -32.65
CA ALA A 680 -5.11 0.64 -31.46
C ALA A 680 -6.50 0.12 -31.80
N GLU A 681 -7.14 0.70 -32.83
CA GLU A 681 -8.45 0.28 -33.31
C GLU A 681 -8.41 -1.18 -33.80
N ALA A 682 -7.41 -1.56 -34.59
CA ALA A 682 -7.22 -2.93 -35.06
C ALA A 682 -7.08 -3.92 -33.88
N ALA A 683 -6.30 -3.57 -32.86
CA ALA A 683 -6.14 -4.40 -31.66
C ALA A 683 -7.46 -4.57 -30.89
N PHE A 684 -8.25 -3.51 -30.72
CA PHE A 684 -9.57 -3.61 -30.09
C PHE A 684 -10.57 -4.43 -30.91
N GLN A 685 -10.55 -4.30 -32.24
CA GLN A 685 -11.39 -5.12 -33.12
C GLN A 685 -11.00 -6.59 -33.05
N GLN A 686 -9.71 -6.92 -32.99
CA GLN A 686 -9.23 -8.29 -32.75
C GLN A 686 -9.72 -8.84 -31.40
N ALA A 687 -9.67 -8.04 -30.33
CA ALA A 687 -10.22 -8.45 -29.03
C ALA A 687 -11.73 -8.79 -29.11
N VAL A 688 -12.50 -8.01 -29.88
CA VAL A 688 -13.93 -8.26 -30.12
C VAL A 688 -14.15 -9.51 -30.98
N GLN A 689 -13.27 -9.81 -31.95
CA GLN A 689 -13.36 -11.03 -32.77
C GLN A 689 -13.08 -12.29 -31.94
N ILE A 690 -12.09 -12.24 -31.03
CA ILE A 690 -11.73 -13.37 -30.17
C ILE A 690 -12.82 -13.66 -29.13
N SER A 691 -13.43 -12.62 -28.55
CA SER A 691 -14.46 -12.78 -27.51
C SER A 691 -15.67 -11.87 -27.78
N PRO A 692 -16.50 -12.20 -28.78
CA PRO A 692 -17.61 -11.35 -29.21
C PRO A 692 -18.73 -11.21 -28.16
N GLU A 693 -18.81 -12.14 -27.21
CA GLU A 693 -19.77 -12.18 -26.11
C GLU A 693 -19.27 -11.50 -24.82
N ASP A 694 -18.02 -11.03 -24.77
CA ASP A 694 -17.49 -10.34 -23.59
C ASP A 694 -17.81 -8.84 -23.64
N ALA A 695 -18.62 -8.37 -22.70
CA ALA A 695 -19.00 -6.96 -22.62
C ALA A 695 -17.80 -6.03 -22.38
N ARG A 696 -16.73 -6.51 -21.72
CA ARG A 696 -15.54 -5.72 -21.39
C ARG A 696 -14.76 -5.32 -22.62
N VAL A 697 -14.62 -6.21 -23.61
CA VAL A 697 -13.87 -5.92 -24.85
C VAL A 697 -14.63 -4.91 -25.72
N ARG A 698 -15.96 -4.99 -25.75
CA ARG A 698 -16.81 -4.02 -26.47
C ARG A 698 -16.82 -2.66 -25.78
N ALA A 699 -16.89 -2.64 -24.46
CA ALA A 699 -16.76 -1.41 -23.68
C ALA A 699 -15.39 -0.75 -23.89
N ALA A 700 -14.31 -1.54 -24.02
CA ALA A 700 -12.98 -1.02 -24.32
C ALA A 700 -12.92 -0.35 -25.71
N LEU A 701 -13.48 -0.98 -26.75
CA LEU A 701 -13.58 -0.38 -28.09
C LEU A 701 -14.44 0.89 -28.10
N PHE A 702 -15.58 0.87 -27.41
CA PHE A 702 -16.44 2.06 -27.26
C PHE A 702 -15.70 3.23 -26.58
N ASN A 703 -15.03 2.96 -25.46
CA ASN A 703 -14.25 3.95 -24.73
C ASN A 703 -13.07 4.49 -25.56
N PHE A 704 -12.47 3.65 -26.40
CA PHE A 704 -11.47 4.09 -27.37
C PHE A 704 -12.04 5.10 -28.37
N TYR A 705 -13.21 4.83 -28.96
CA TYR A 705 -13.84 5.77 -29.88
C TYR A 705 -14.22 7.09 -29.20
N LEU A 706 -14.71 7.07 -27.97
CA LEU A 706 -14.95 8.29 -27.20
C LEU A 706 -13.66 9.08 -26.96
N LYS A 707 -12.59 8.42 -26.50
CA LYS A 707 -11.32 9.07 -26.18
C LYS A 707 -10.64 9.67 -27.41
N THR A 708 -10.78 9.02 -28.57
CA THR A 708 -10.27 9.51 -29.87
C THR A 708 -11.24 10.43 -30.59
N LYS A 709 -12.35 10.84 -29.94
CA LYS A 709 -13.39 11.74 -30.46
C LYS A 709 -14.11 11.24 -31.72
N GLN A 710 -14.10 9.93 -31.95
CA GLN A 710 -14.80 9.27 -33.06
C GLN A 710 -16.24 8.93 -32.68
N VAL A 711 -17.05 9.97 -32.39
CA VAL A 711 -18.41 9.82 -31.86
C VAL A 711 -19.32 9.01 -32.80
N GLU A 712 -19.19 9.18 -34.12
CA GLU A 712 -20.00 8.44 -35.10
C GLU A 712 -19.68 6.94 -35.13
N ARG A 713 -18.41 6.55 -34.96
CA ARG A 713 -18.05 5.13 -34.83
C ARG A 713 -18.52 4.54 -33.51
N ALA A 714 -18.44 5.32 -32.43
CA ALA A 714 -19.02 4.93 -31.14
C ALA A 714 -20.54 4.69 -31.25
N ARG A 715 -21.25 5.60 -31.95
CA ARG A 715 -22.68 5.48 -32.26
C ARG A 715 -22.99 4.23 -33.08
N GLN A 716 -22.25 3.98 -34.16
CA GLN A 716 -22.41 2.77 -34.99
C GLN A 716 -22.20 1.47 -34.20
N LEU A 717 -21.21 1.42 -33.31
CA LEU A 717 -20.98 0.25 -32.45
C LEU A 717 -22.18 -0.02 -31.52
N LEU A 718 -22.76 1.04 -30.93
CA LEU A 718 -23.96 0.93 -30.09
C LEU A 718 -25.19 0.52 -30.90
N ASP A 719 -25.37 1.07 -32.11
CA ASP A 719 -26.48 0.71 -32.99
C ASP A 719 -26.40 -0.76 -33.44
N GLN A 720 -25.20 -1.25 -33.75
CA GLN A 720 -24.96 -2.66 -34.04
C GLN A 720 -25.28 -3.56 -32.84
N LEU A 721 -24.86 -3.14 -31.64
CA LEU A 721 -25.17 -3.82 -30.39
C LEU A 721 -26.67 -3.88 -30.10
N ALA A 722 -27.41 -2.82 -30.43
CA ALA A 722 -28.86 -2.77 -30.28
C ALA A 722 -29.59 -3.66 -31.30
N ALA A 723 -29.08 -3.77 -32.53
CA ALA A 723 -29.71 -4.52 -33.62
C ALA A 723 -29.36 -6.03 -33.65
N LYS A 724 -28.16 -6.42 -33.21
CA LYS A 724 -27.67 -7.82 -33.19
C LYS A 724 -26.96 -8.11 -31.86
N GLY A 725 -27.67 -8.73 -30.92
CA GLY A 725 -27.14 -9.01 -29.59
C GLY A 725 -26.33 -10.30 -29.50
N HIS A 726 -25.00 -10.19 -29.41
CA HIS A 726 -24.11 -11.28 -28.94
C HIS A 726 -23.85 -11.22 -27.42
N LEU A 727 -24.27 -10.14 -26.76
CA LEU A 727 -24.16 -9.97 -25.31
C LEU A 727 -25.46 -10.39 -24.62
N LYS A 728 -25.35 -10.84 -23.37
CA LYS A 728 -26.51 -11.06 -22.50
C LYS A 728 -27.28 -9.75 -22.32
N ASP A 729 -28.60 -9.84 -22.20
CA ASP A 729 -29.50 -8.68 -22.13
C ASP A 729 -29.09 -7.65 -21.06
N GLN A 730 -28.66 -8.12 -19.89
CA GLN A 730 -28.15 -7.27 -18.79
C GLN A 730 -26.92 -6.46 -19.21
N GLU A 731 -25.92 -7.12 -19.78
CA GLU A 731 -24.65 -6.49 -20.17
C GLU A 731 -24.83 -5.57 -21.38
N ARG A 732 -25.69 -5.98 -22.34
CA ARG A 732 -26.06 -5.19 -23.51
C ARG A 732 -26.73 -3.89 -23.09
N THR A 733 -27.79 -3.97 -22.28
CA THR A 733 -28.55 -2.78 -21.88
C THR A 733 -27.73 -1.82 -21.02
N ALA A 734 -26.85 -2.33 -20.15
CA ALA A 734 -25.92 -1.49 -19.38
C ALA A 734 -24.92 -0.74 -20.28
N LEU A 735 -24.40 -1.39 -21.33
CA LEU A 735 -23.48 -0.77 -22.28
C LEU A 735 -24.21 0.24 -23.18
N LEU A 736 -25.43 -0.06 -23.62
CA LEU A 736 -26.26 0.84 -24.44
C LEU A 736 -26.69 2.09 -23.67
N SER A 737 -27.22 1.94 -22.46
CA SER A 737 -27.72 3.07 -21.67
C SER A 737 -26.59 4.05 -21.34
N ARG A 738 -25.45 3.53 -20.87
CA ARG A 738 -24.26 4.34 -20.61
C ARG A 738 -23.61 4.87 -21.88
N GLY A 739 -23.61 4.09 -22.94
CA GLY A 739 -23.00 4.46 -24.21
C GLY A 739 -23.72 5.63 -24.87
N TYR A 740 -25.05 5.54 -25.01
CA TYR A 740 -25.85 6.62 -25.57
C TYR A 740 -25.82 7.88 -24.71
N GLU A 741 -25.79 7.73 -23.37
CA GLU A 741 -25.59 8.84 -22.44
C GLU A 741 -24.27 9.58 -22.74
N LEU A 742 -23.16 8.85 -22.88
CA LEU A 742 -21.83 9.45 -23.05
C LEU A 742 -21.63 10.14 -24.42
N ILE A 743 -22.32 9.70 -25.47
CA ILE A 743 -22.29 10.38 -26.78
C ILE A 743 -23.30 11.54 -26.87
N GLY A 744 -24.12 11.75 -25.83
CA GLY A 744 -25.13 12.82 -25.80
C GLY A 744 -26.40 12.53 -26.59
N ASP A 745 -26.66 11.28 -26.98
CA ASP A 745 -27.90 10.89 -27.66
C ASP A 745 -28.99 10.66 -26.61
N GLN A 746 -29.63 11.75 -26.20
CA GLN A 746 -30.60 11.76 -25.10
C GLN A 746 -31.77 10.80 -25.32
N GLN A 747 -32.30 10.77 -26.55
CA GLN A 747 -33.48 9.95 -26.88
C GLN A 747 -33.18 8.45 -26.78
N LYS A 748 -32.04 8.01 -27.35
CA LYS A 748 -31.63 6.60 -27.29
C LYS A 748 -31.17 6.19 -25.89
N ALA A 749 -30.54 7.10 -25.13
CA ALA A 749 -30.14 6.85 -23.75
C ALA A 749 -31.36 6.58 -22.86
N GLU A 750 -32.40 7.41 -22.95
CA GLU A 750 -33.64 7.23 -22.20
C GLU A 750 -34.34 5.91 -22.56
N ALA A 751 -34.45 5.60 -23.86
CA ALA A 751 -35.03 4.33 -24.31
C ALA A 751 -34.23 3.12 -23.78
N ALA A 752 -32.90 3.19 -23.78
CA ALA A 752 -32.05 2.12 -23.26
C ALA A 752 -32.14 1.97 -21.74
N TYR A 753 -32.25 3.07 -20.97
CA TYR A 753 -32.50 3.01 -19.52
C TYR A 753 -33.88 2.44 -19.20
N GLN A 754 -34.91 2.81 -19.96
CA GLN A 754 -36.27 2.25 -19.80
C GLN A 754 -36.29 0.75 -20.09
N GLU A 755 -35.64 0.31 -21.16
CA GLU A 755 -35.53 -1.11 -21.49
C GLU A 755 -34.73 -1.88 -20.43
N ALA A 756 -33.64 -1.30 -19.92
CA ALA A 756 -32.87 -1.88 -18.81
C ALA A 756 -33.74 -2.07 -17.56
N MET A 757 -34.59 -1.10 -17.22
CA MET A 757 -35.52 -1.20 -16.09
C MET A 757 -36.65 -2.22 -16.34
N ARG A 758 -37.11 -2.37 -17.59
CA ARG A 758 -38.13 -3.36 -17.96
C ARG A 758 -37.60 -4.79 -17.86
N LEU A 759 -36.38 -5.02 -18.34
CA LEU A 759 -35.74 -6.33 -18.30
C LEU A 759 -35.22 -6.70 -16.90
N MET A 760 -34.86 -5.70 -16.09
CA MET A 760 -34.29 -5.89 -14.75
C MET A 760 -34.99 -4.99 -13.72
N PRO A 761 -36.29 -5.24 -13.42
CA PRO A 761 -37.07 -4.38 -12.54
C PRO A 761 -36.57 -4.34 -11.10
N ASP A 762 -35.85 -5.38 -10.65
CA ASP A 762 -35.34 -5.53 -9.29
C ASP A 762 -33.82 -5.33 -9.19
N ASN A 763 -33.19 -4.71 -10.18
CA ASN A 763 -31.75 -4.41 -10.13
C ASN A 763 -31.49 -2.99 -9.56
N PRO A 764 -30.98 -2.86 -8.32
CA PRO A 764 -30.75 -1.55 -7.70
C PRO A 764 -29.72 -0.69 -8.45
N THR A 765 -28.73 -1.31 -9.12
CA THR A 765 -27.72 -0.57 -9.89
C THR A 765 -28.34 0.14 -11.09
N THR A 766 -29.28 -0.49 -11.79
CA THR A 766 -29.97 0.11 -12.94
C THR A 766 -30.80 1.31 -12.52
N HIS A 767 -31.56 1.19 -11.43
CA HIS A 767 -32.35 2.30 -10.86
C HIS A 767 -31.47 3.45 -10.38
N LEU A 768 -30.33 3.14 -9.74
CA LEU A 768 -29.38 4.16 -9.28
C LEU A 768 -28.77 4.94 -10.45
N ARG A 769 -28.37 4.24 -11.52
CA ARG A 769 -27.82 4.89 -12.73
C ARG A 769 -28.85 5.75 -13.45
N TRP A 770 -30.09 5.30 -13.52
CA TRP A 770 -31.20 6.09 -14.07
C TRP A 770 -31.44 7.36 -13.25
N ALA A 771 -31.44 7.27 -11.92
CA ALA A 771 -31.55 8.44 -11.06
C ALA A 771 -30.37 9.41 -11.27
N GLU A 772 -29.13 8.92 -11.29
CA GLU A 772 -27.94 9.75 -11.56
C GLU A 772 -28.04 10.47 -12.92
N TYR A 773 -28.53 9.78 -13.95
CA TYR A 773 -28.76 10.35 -15.27
C TYR A 773 -29.80 11.48 -15.23
N LEU A 774 -30.96 11.24 -14.59
CA LEU A 774 -32.01 12.24 -14.45
C LEU A 774 -31.56 13.49 -13.70
N LEU A 775 -30.74 13.32 -12.65
CA LEU A 775 -30.23 14.44 -11.85
C LEU A 775 -29.24 15.35 -12.60
N ARG A 776 -28.61 14.87 -13.69
CA ARG A 776 -27.76 15.70 -14.55
C ARG A 776 -28.55 16.56 -15.53
N SER A 777 -29.84 16.30 -15.70
CA SER A 777 -30.71 17.01 -16.64
C SER A 777 -31.64 17.98 -15.92
N THR A 778 -31.89 19.15 -16.52
CA THR A 778 -32.69 20.22 -15.90
C THR A 778 -34.20 19.95 -16.06
N GLY A 779 -34.96 20.10 -14.97
CA GLY A 779 -36.44 20.07 -15.00
C GLY A 779 -37.08 19.40 -13.78
N ARG A 780 -38.15 20.01 -13.26
CA ARG A 780 -38.83 19.56 -12.02
C ARG A 780 -39.38 18.13 -12.12
N ARG A 781 -39.99 17.78 -13.26
CA ARG A 781 -40.50 16.43 -13.55
C ARG A 781 -39.43 15.33 -13.45
N ARG A 782 -38.17 15.65 -13.77
CA ARG A 782 -37.06 14.69 -13.68
C ARG A 782 -36.62 14.43 -12.26
N LEU A 783 -36.78 15.41 -11.36
CA LEU A 783 -36.55 15.21 -9.92
C LEU A 783 -37.54 14.21 -9.33
N ASP A 784 -38.81 14.24 -9.74
CA ASP A 784 -39.83 13.28 -9.29
C ASP A 784 -39.54 11.84 -9.77
N GLU A 785 -39.05 11.70 -11.01
CA GLU A 785 -38.61 10.41 -11.55
C GLU A 785 -37.35 9.90 -10.84
N ALA A 786 -36.39 10.78 -10.56
CA ALA A 786 -35.19 10.43 -9.81
C ALA A 786 -35.51 10.01 -8.37
N GLU A 787 -36.43 10.71 -7.69
CA GLU A 787 -36.91 10.36 -6.36
C GLU A 787 -37.51 8.94 -6.34
N ARG A 788 -38.40 8.63 -7.30
CA ARG A 788 -39.02 7.30 -7.41
C ARG A 788 -37.98 6.21 -7.63
N ALA A 789 -37.02 6.45 -8.52
CA ALA A 789 -35.94 5.50 -8.78
C ALA A 789 -35.07 5.27 -7.53
N LEU A 790 -34.68 6.34 -6.83
CA LEU A 790 -33.87 6.25 -5.60
C LEU A 790 -34.62 5.55 -4.46
N ARG A 791 -35.93 5.82 -4.30
CA ARG A 791 -36.77 5.09 -3.34
C ARG A 791 -36.85 3.60 -3.70
N ARG A 792 -36.92 3.25 -4.99
CA ARG A 792 -36.87 1.84 -5.43
C ARG A 792 -35.52 1.20 -5.11
N VAL A 793 -34.41 1.91 -5.26
CA VAL A 793 -33.08 1.41 -4.84
C VAL A 793 -33.08 1.10 -3.34
N LEU A 794 -33.57 2.01 -2.49
CA LEU A 794 -33.59 1.80 -1.04
C LEU A 794 -34.59 0.73 -0.59
N GLN A 795 -35.61 0.41 -1.39
CA GLN A 795 -36.47 -0.76 -1.15
C GLN A 795 -35.74 -2.08 -1.45
N LEU A 796 -34.95 -2.11 -2.53
CA LEU A 796 -34.25 -3.30 -3.01
C LEU A 796 -32.93 -3.56 -2.25
N ALA A 797 -32.23 -2.49 -1.86
CA ALA A 797 -30.94 -2.52 -1.18
C ALA A 797 -30.85 -1.35 -0.17
N PRO A 798 -31.45 -1.50 1.03
CA PRO A 798 -31.56 -0.44 2.05
C PRO A 798 -30.22 0.16 2.49
N GLU A 799 -29.16 -0.64 2.46
CA GLU A 799 -27.78 -0.31 2.83
C GLU A 799 -27.02 0.53 1.76
N THR A 800 -27.66 0.95 0.67
CA THR A 800 -27.02 1.73 -0.39
C THR A 800 -26.86 3.21 -0.02
N ASP A 801 -25.75 3.55 0.66
CA ASP A 801 -25.43 4.92 1.08
C ASP A 801 -25.51 5.98 -0.03
N ALA A 802 -25.06 5.64 -1.24
CA ALA A 802 -25.12 6.55 -2.39
C ALA A 802 -26.56 6.94 -2.74
N ALA A 803 -27.48 5.96 -2.75
CA ALA A 803 -28.89 6.20 -3.04
C ALA A 803 -29.57 7.00 -1.93
N ARG A 804 -29.24 6.71 -0.66
CA ARG A 804 -29.73 7.44 0.52
C ARG A 804 -29.34 8.92 0.47
N ARG A 805 -28.05 9.21 0.19
CA ARG A 805 -27.54 10.58 0.07
C ARG A 805 -28.12 11.32 -1.13
N LEU A 806 -28.20 10.67 -2.30
CA LEU A 806 -28.83 11.26 -3.47
C LEU A 806 -30.31 11.57 -3.23
N LEU A 807 -31.04 10.67 -2.55
CA LEU A 807 -32.44 10.93 -2.19
C LEU A 807 -32.56 12.13 -1.24
N ALA A 808 -31.69 12.19 -0.22
CA ALA A 808 -31.65 13.34 0.68
C ALA A 808 -31.37 14.65 -0.08
N SER A 809 -30.45 14.65 -1.06
CA SER A 809 -30.18 15.80 -1.92
C SER A 809 -31.36 16.16 -2.81
N VAL A 810 -32.07 15.19 -3.38
CA VAL A 810 -33.28 15.44 -4.19
C VAL A 810 -34.38 16.08 -3.34
N LEU A 811 -34.62 15.55 -2.14
CA LEU A 811 -35.59 16.09 -1.20
C LEU A 811 -35.22 17.49 -0.73
N ALA A 812 -33.93 17.74 -0.46
CA ALA A 812 -33.40 19.06 -0.13
C ALA A 812 -33.55 20.07 -1.28
N MET A 813 -33.26 19.67 -2.53
CA MET A 813 -33.43 20.51 -3.72
C MET A 813 -34.89 20.84 -4.01
N ARG A 814 -35.79 19.87 -3.78
CA ARG A 814 -37.25 20.06 -3.95
C ARG A 814 -37.82 21.04 -2.92
N GLY A 815 -37.31 21.00 -1.69
CA GLY A 815 -37.82 21.80 -0.58
C GLY A 815 -39.14 21.29 -0.02
N GLY A 816 -39.66 21.98 0.99
CA GLY A 816 -40.86 21.64 1.75
C GLY A 816 -40.50 21.10 3.14
N ALA A 817 -41.26 21.48 4.16
CA ALA A 817 -41.00 21.10 5.55
C ALA A 817 -40.85 19.57 5.73
N ALA A 818 -41.73 18.78 5.09
CA ALA A 818 -41.70 17.32 5.14
C ALA A 818 -40.47 16.73 4.41
N ALA A 819 -40.15 17.25 3.23
CA ALA A 819 -39.00 16.79 2.43
C ALA A 819 -37.68 17.12 3.12
N TRP A 820 -37.55 18.32 3.71
CA TRP A 820 -36.40 18.68 4.54
C TRP A 820 -36.25 17.74 5.73
N GLN A 821 -37.34 17.49 6.46
CA GLN A 821 -37.32 16.60 7.62
C GLN A 821 -36.92 15.17 7.24
N GLU A 822 -37.41 14.67 6.10
CA GLU A 822 -37.00 13.38 5.56
C GLU A 822 -35.53 13.38 5.13
N ALA A 823 -35.06 14.41 4.42
CA ALA A 823 -33.66 14.54 4.01
C ALA A 823 -32.70 14.49 5.22
N PHE A 824 -32.99 15.24 6.29
CA PHE A 824 -32.19 15.19 7.51
C PHE A 824 -32.25 13.82 8.20
N ARG A 825 -33.43 13.18 8.24
CA ARG A 825 -33.58 11.82 8.81
C ARG A 825 -32.75 10.80 8.03
N LEU A 826 -32.79 10.86 6.70
CA LEU A 826 -31.99 9.99 5.84
C LEU A 826 -30.50 10.16 6.13
N LEU A 827 -30.03 11.36 6.49
CA LEU A 827 -28.63 11.67 6.81
C LEU A 827 -28.25 11.43 8.29
N GLN A 828 -29.13 10.86 9.13
CA GLN A 828 -28.85 10.58 10.56
C GLN A 828 -28.63 9.08 10.88
N ALA A 829 -28.55 8.21 9.87
CA ALA A 829 -28.40 6.77 10.07
C ALA A 829 -27.04 6.40 10.74
N PRO A 830 -27.01 5.52 11.76
CA PRO A 830 -25.79 5.21 12.51
C PRO A 830 -24.89 4.15 11.83
N GLY A 831 -23.57 4.44 11.69
CA GLY A 831 -22.51 3.44 11.46
C GLY A 831 -21.43 3.79 10.42
N SER A 832 -20.17 3.92 10.87
CA SER A 832 -18.90 4.09 10.11
C SER A 832 -18.72 5.42 9.33
N ASP A 833 -17.56 5.62 8.67
CA ASP A 833 -17.06 6.85 7.98
C ASP A 833 -18.10 7.67 7.19
N ALA A 834 -19.24 7.07 6.87
CA ALA A 834 -20.46 7.70 6.38
C ALA A 834 -20.94 8.91 7.22
N ALA A 835 -20.70 8.94 8.53
CA ALA A 835 -21.15 10.02 9.41
C ALA A 835 -20.58 11.40 9.02
N THR A 836 -19.33 11.45 8.55
CA THR A 836 -18.66 12.70 8.19
C THR A 836 -19.24 13.31 6.91
N VAL A 837 -19.46 12.49 5.88
CA VAL A 837 -20.07 12.92 4.60
C VAL A 837 -21.51 13.36 4.82
N ASP A 838 -22.26 12.65 5.66
CA ASP A 838 -23.64 12.96 5.97
C ASP A 838 -23.76 14.29 6.75
N ARG A 839 -22.91 14.53 7.75
CA ARG A 839 -22.85 15.83 8.46
C ARG A 839 -22.52 16.99 7.53
N ARG A 840 -21.61 16.80 6.58
CA ARG A 840 -21.28 17.81 5.56
C ARG A 840 -22.47 18.12 4.66
N LEU A 841 -23.20 17.10 4.20
CA LEU A 841 -24.43 17.30 3.43
C LEU A 841 -25.51 18.01 4.25
N GLN A 842 -25.65 17.69 5.54
CA GLN A 842 -26.56 18.42 6.43
C GLN A 842 -26.19 19.90 6.54
N ALA A 843 -24.90 20.23 6.71
CA ALA A 843 -24.44 21.61 6.75
C ALA A 843 -24.75 22.35 5.43
N LEU A 844 -24.47 21.72 4.28
CA LEU A 844 -24.80 22.29 2.95
C LEU A 844 -26.31 22.53 2.78
N PHE A 845 -27.13 21.59 3.23
CA PHE A 845 -28.58 21.70 3.18
C PHE A 845 -29.11 22.84 4.04
N LEU A 846 -28.54 23.02 5.23
CA LEU A 846 -28.88 24.13 6.12
C LEU A 846 -28.44 25.48 5.55
N VAL A 847 -27.24 25.57 4.97
CA VAL A 847 -26.78 26.79 4.28
C VAL A 847 -27.69 27.11 3.09
N SER A 848 -28.09 26.10 2.29
CA SER A 848 -29.00 26.27 1.15
C SER A 848 -30.42 26.66 1.56
N ARG A 849 -30.90 26.17 2.71
CA ARG A 849 -32.21 26.50 3.28
C ARG A 849 -32.30 27.96 3.77
N GLY A 850 -31.17 28.53 4.21
CA GLY A 850 -31.08 29.91 4.68
C GLY A 850 -31.72 30.16 6.05
N GLY A 851 -31.54 31.38 6.54
CA GLY A 851 -32.03 31.87 7.83
C GLY A 851 -31.06 31.62 8.98
N THR A 852 -31.09 32.52 9.97
CA THR A 852 -30.15 32.58 11.09
C THR A 852 -30.04 31.26 11.85
N ALA A 853 -31.18 30.62 12.17
CA ALA A 853 -31.18 29.32 12.85
C ALA A 853 -30.57 28.17 12.02
N SER A 854 -30.73 28.19 10.70
CA SER A 854 -30.11 27.18 9.83
C SER A 854 -28.60 27.38 9.77
N PHE A 855 -28.15 28.64 9.68
CA PHE A 855 -26.74 29.02 9.66
C PHE A 855 -26.01 28.67 10.95
N GLU A 856 -26.59 28.96 12.12
CA GLU A 856 -26.02 28.55 13.41
C GLU A 856 -25.83 27.02 13.50
N LYS A 857 -26.82 26.26 13.05
CA LYS A 857 -26.73 24.79 13.05
C LYS A 857 -25.71 24.27 12.03
N ALA A 858 -25.62 24.89 10.85
CA ALA A 858 -24.61 24.56 9.84
C ALA A 858 -23.20 24.83 10.37
N ARG A 859 -23.00 25.98 11.03
CA ARG A 859 -21.76 26.36 11.69
C ARG A 859 -21.33 25.32 12.71
N GLN A 860 -22.24 24.93 13.61
CA GLN A 860 -21.95 23.92 14.63
C GLN A 860 -21.47 22.61 13.99
N LEU A 861 -22.15 22.13 12.95
CA LEU A 861 -21.75 20.92 12.24
C LEU A 861 -20.38 21.05 11.57
N LEU A 862 -20.05 22.21 10.99
CA LEU A 862 -18.76 22.46 10.34
C LEU A 862 -17.62 22.61 11.36
N GLU A 863 -17.86 23.27 12.49
CA GLU A 863 -16.89 23.40 13.58
C GLU A 863 -16.61 22.05 14.24
N ASP A 864 -17.63 21.22 14.43
CA ASP A 864 -17.47 19.83 14.89
C ASP A 864 -16.62 19.01 13.90
N LEU A 865 -16.86 19.14 12.59
CA LEU A 865 -16.06 18.49 11.56
C LEU A 865 -14.59 18.95 11.58
N LEU A 866 -14.35 20.24 11.85
CA LEU A 866 -13.02 20.83 11.92
C LEU A 866 -12.22 20.42 13.16
N SER A 867 -12.88 19.89 14.19
CA SER A 867 -12.24 19.44 15.44
C SER A 867 -11.36 18.18 15.28
N ASP A 868 -11.57 17.37 14.23
CA ASP A 868 -10.74 16.21 13.88
C ASP A 868 -10.00 16.44 12.54
N PRO A 869 -8.69 16.75 12.56
CA PRO A 869 -7.90 17.00 11.35
C PRO A 869 -7.87 15.84 10.34
N ARG A 870 -8.22 14.62 10.75
CA ARG A 870 -8.28 13.44 9.85
C ARG A 870 -9.55 13.42 8.99
N GLN A 871 -10.58 14.17 9.38
CA GLN A 871 -11.91 14.15 8.75
C GLN A 871 -12.26 15.44 7.98
N THR A 872 -11.55 16.54 8.27
CA THR A 872 -11.71 17.84 7.65
C THR A 872 -11.35 17.84 6.16
N THR A 873 -12.19 18.50 5.36
CA THR A 873 -11.85 18.86 3.97
C THR A 873 -11.70 20.37 3.82
N ASP A 874 -10.95 20.81 2.82
CA ASP A 874 -10.82 22.25 2.51
C ASP A 874 -12.17 22.86 2.11
N GLY A 875 -13.09 22.08 1.55
CA GLY A 875 -14.47 22.50 1.27
C GLY A 875 -15.27 22.87 2.53
N ASP A 876 -15.04 22.19 3.66
CA ASP A 876 -15.69 22.51 4.94
C ASP A 876 -15.24 23.87 5.46
N LEU A 877 -13.94 24.12 5.39
CA LEU A 877 -13.34 25.37 5.83
C LEU A 877 -13.76 26.53 4.92
N LEU A 878 -13.88 26.29 3.60
CA LEU A 878 -14.39 27.28 2.65
C LEU A 878 -15.86 27.62 2.91
N LEU A 879 -16.70 26.62 3.19
CA LEU A 879 -18.11 26.83 3.49
C LEU A 879 -18.27 27.63 4.80
N LEU A 880 -17.46 27.34 5.81
CA LEU A 880 -17.46 28.08 7.07
C LEU A 880 -16.96 29.52 6.88
N ALA A 881 -15.90 29.73 6.09
CA ALA A 881 -15.39 31.07 5.77
C ALA A 881 -16.45 31.94 5.08
N LYS A 882 -17.18 31.37 4.11
CA LYS A 882 -18.32 32.04 3.45
C LYS A 882 -19.44 32.36 4.44
N LEU A 883 -19.70 31.46 5.40
CA LEU A 883 -20.72 31.69 6.42
C LEU A 883 -20.33 32.82 7.39
N ASP A 884 -19.07 32.89 7.80
CA ASP A 884 -18.56 34.03 8.59
C ASP A 884 -18.67 35.34 7.83
N GLU A 885 -18.35 35.32 6.53
CA GLU A 885 -18.48 36.49 5.66
C GLU A 885 -19.94 36.99 5.64
N THR A 886 -20.92 36.09 5.50
CA THR A 886 -22.35 36.47 5.51
C THR A 886 -22.87 36.99 6.84
N GLU A 887 -22.29 36.53 7.94
CA GLU A 887 -22.65 37.00 9.29
C GLU A 887 -21.86 38.25 9.70
N GLY A 888 -21.06 38.83 8.79
CA GLY A 888 -20.23 40.01 9.08
C GLY A 888 -19.01 39.74 9.96
N LYS A 889 -18.67 38.47 10.22
CA LYS A 889 -17.49 38.02 11.00
C LYS A 889 -16.23 38.02 10.14
N PHE A 890 -15.93 39.16 9.54
CA PHE A 890 -14.95 39.29 8.46
C PHE A 890 -13.52 38.89 8.86
N GLN A 891 -13.11 39.17 10.10
CA GLN A 891 -11.78 38.77 10.58
C GLN A 891 -11.65 37.24 10.63
N SER A 892 -12.70 36.56 11.09
CA SER A 892 -12.74 35.10 11.15
C SER A 892 -12.83 34.49 9.75
N ALA A 893 -13.63 35.09 8.85
CA ALA A 893 -13.69 34.70 7.44
C ALA A 893 -12.30 34.77 6.78
N GLU A 894 -11.60 35.90 6.97
CA GLU A 894 -10.27 36.14 6.42
C GLU A 894 -9.24 35.14 6.96
N GLN A 895 -9.22 34.86 8.27
CA GLN A 895 -8.34 33.85 8.85
C GLN A 895 -8.54 32.47 8.22
N ARG A 896 -9.80 32.07 8.00
CA ARG A 896 -10.13 30.78 7.39
C ARG A 896 -9.75 30.73 5.90
N TYR A 897 -9.98 31.80 5.15
CA TYR A 897 -9.49 31.91 3.78
C TYR A 897 -7.96 31.82 3.71
N VAL A 898 -7.23 32.56 4.55
CA VAL A 898 -5.75 32.49 4.59
C VAL A 898 -5.27 31.09 4.98
N SER A 899 -5.96 30.41 5.90
CA SER A 899 -5.64 29.02 6.27
C SER A 899 -5.77 28.06 5.08
N LEU A 900 -6.74 28.25 4.19
CA LEU A 900 -6.86 27.47 2.95
C LEU A 900 -5.69 27.69 2.01
N LEU A 901 -5.16 28.92 1.97
CA LEU A 901 -4.07 29.30 1.08
C LEU A 901 -2.69 28.87 1.58
N GLY A 902 -2.57 28.53 2.87
CA GLY A 902 -1.36 27.98 3.49
C GLY A 902 -1.14 26.49 3.22
N ARG A 903 -2.06 25.81 2.51
CA ARG A 903 -1.88 24.41 2.07
C ARG A 903 -0.75 24.31 1.02
N ALA A 904 -0.13 23.13 0.91
CA ALA A 904 0.99 22.89 -0.02
C ALA A 904 0.61 23.14 -1.50
N ASP A 905 -0.66 22.95 -1.87
CA ASP A 905 -1.20 23.21 -3.20
C ASP A 905 -2.63 23.80 -3.13
N PRO A 906 -2.79 25.13 -2.99
CA PRO A 906 -4.10 25.75 -2.85
C PRO A 906 -4.85 25.73 -4.19
N GLN A 907 -6.06 25.16 -4.17
CA GLN A 907 -6.90 25.03 -5.36
C GLN A 907 -7.30 26.40 -5.94
N PRO A 908 -7.45 26.53 -7.28
CA PRO A 908 -7.90 27.76 -7.93
C PRO A 908 -9.14 28.40 -7.32
N ASP A 909 -10.14 27.59 -6.95
CA ASP A 909 -11.38 28.08 -6.37
C ASP A 909 -11.18 28.73 -4.99
N HIS A 910 -10.20 28.27 -4.21
CA HIS A 910 -9.87 28.86 -2.91
C HIS A 910 -9.19 30.22 -3.09
N LEU A 911 -8.27 30.32 -4.05
CA LEU A 911 -7.63 31.58 -4.43
C LEU A 911 -8.66 32.58 -4.95
N ALA A 912 -9.53 32.14 -5.85
CA ALA A 912 -10.60 32.97 -6.42
C ALA A 912 -11.56 33.48 -5.33
N ALA A 913 -11.98 32.62 -4.39
CA ALA A 913 -12.86 33.02 -3.29
C ALA A 913 -12.24 34.09 -2.39
N TYR A 914 -10.96 33.94 -2.04
CA TYR A 914 -10.27 34.94 -1.22
C TYR A 914 -10.01 36.26 -1.97
N ILE A 915 -9.66 36.20 -3.25
CA ILE A 915 -9.50 37.39 -4.09
C ILE A 915 -10.84 38.13 -4.19
N ASP A 916 -11.95 37.43 -4.44
CA ASP A 916 -13.27 38.04 -4.48
C ASP A 916 -13.63 38.69 -3.14
N PHE A 917 -13.36 38.01 -2.02
CA PHE A 917 -13.52 38.56 -0.66
C PHE A 917 -12.72 39.86 -0.47
N LEU A 918 -11.47 39.93 -0.92
CA LEU A 918 -10.64 41.14 -0.82
C LEU A 918 -11.16 42.27 -1.72
N LEU A 919 -11.55 41.96 -2.96
CA LEU A 919 -12.06 42.95 -3.91
C LEU A 919 -13.39 43.55 -3.46
N ARG A 920 -14.29 42.78 -2.83
CA ARG A 920 -15.54 43.28 -2.26
C ARG A 920 -15.35 44.17 -1.03
N ARG A 921 -14.16 44.16 -0.42
CA ARG A 921 -13.80 44.94 0.78
C ARG A 921 -12.85 46.10 0.47
N ASP A 922 -12.78 46.51 -0.79
CA ASP A 922 -11.90 47.59 -1.28
C ASP A 922 -10.41 47.36 -0.93
N ALA A 923 -9.98 46.10 -0.80
CA ALA A 923 -8.62 45.71 -0.44
C ALA A 923 -7.83 45.20 -1.66
N ALA A 924 -7.96 45.88 -2.80
CA ALA A 924 -7.40 45.45 -4.09
C ALA A 924 -5.87 45.27 -4.05
N ASP A 925 -5.14 46.12 -3.32
CA ASP A 925 -3.68 46.03 -3.22
C ASP A 925 -3.22 44.67 -2.64
N ARG A 926 -3.98 44.13 -1.69
CA ARG A 926 -3.69 42.84 -1.04
C ARG A 926 -4.04 41.63 -1.93
N ALA A 927 -4.85 41.82 -2.96
CA ALA A 927 -5.23 40.77 -3.90
C ALA A 927 -4.13 40.48 -4.94
N THR A 928 -3.24 41.44 -5.22
CA THR A 928 -2.24 41.39 -6.31
C THR A 928 -1.41 40.09 -6.32
N GLY A 929 -0.82 39.72 -5.19
CA GLY A 929 0.02 38.52 -5.09
C GLY A 929 -0.77 37.23 -5.28
N TRP A 930 -2.00 37.18 -4.78
CA TRP A 930 -2.88 36.00 -4.89
C TRP A 930 -3.44 35.84 -6.30
N LEU A 931 -3.70 36.95 -6.98
CA LEU A 931 -4.19 36.99 -8.35
C LEU A 931 -3.15 36.46 -9.33
N ASN A 932 -1.89 36.88 -9.20
CA ASN A 932 -0.78 36.32 -9.98
C ASN A 932 -0.63 34.81 -9.71
N LYS A 933 -0.82 34.37 -8.45
CA LYS A 933 -0.80 32.95 -8.10
C LYS A 933 -1.96 32.19 -8.74
N LEU A 934 -3.19 32.74 -8.73
CA LEU A 934 -4.35 32.16 -9.40
C LEU A 934 -4.11 31.99 -10.90
N GLU A 935 -3.61 33.02 -11.57
CA GLU A 935 -3.28 32.98 -13.00
C GLU A 935 -2.22 31.91 -13.32
N SER A 936 -1.21 31.73 -12.44
CA SER A 936 -0.18 30.71 -12.63
C SER A 936 -0.71 29.27 -12.55
N VAL A 937 -1.77 29.02 -11.76
CA VAL A 937 -2.33 27.68 -11.53
C VAL A 937 -3.54 27.40 -12.43
N ALA A 938 -4.39 28.40 -12.66
CA ALA A 938 -5.65 28.27 -13.40
C ALA A 938 -5.55 28.73 -14.86
N GLY A 939 -4.44 29.35 -15.26
CA GLY A 939 -4.29 29.99 -16.57
C GLY A 939 -5.35 31.07 -16.82
N ASP A 940 -5.68 31.27 -18.09
CA ASP A 940 -6.66 32.26 -18.55
C ASP A 940 -8.12 31.76 -18.42
N SER A 941 -8.48 31.24 -17.24
CA SER A 941 -9.86 30.87 -16.93
C SER A 941 -10.76 32.11 -16.82
N ALA A 942 -12.07 31.97 -17.10
CA ALA A 942 -13.05 33.06 -17.01
C ALA A 942 -13.04 33.77 -15.66
N ASN A 943 -12.98 33.01 -14.57
CA ASN A 943 -12.98 33.55 -13.21
C ASN A 943 -11.68 34.30 -12.91
N ALA A 944 -10.53 33.79 -13.37
CA ALA A 944 -9.25 34.48 -13.19
C ALA A 944 -9.21 35.80 -13.96
N LEU A 945 -9.63 35.79 -15.23
CA LEU A 945 -9.71 37.00 -16.05
C LEU A 945 -10.70 38.03 -15.50
N ALA A 946 -11.87 37.59 -15.02
CA ALA A 946 -12.87 38.47 -14.43
C ALA A 946 -12.40 39.11 -13.12
N LEU A 947 -11.73 38.35 -12.25
CA LEU A 947 -11.14 38.90 -11.03
C LEU A 947 -9.99 39.88 -11.35
N ARG A 948 -9.21 39.62 -12.41
CA ARG A 948 -8.17 40.55 -12.88
C ARG A 948 -8.75 41.84 -13.44
N ALA A 949 -9.80 41.75 -14.25
CA ALA A 949 -10.51 42.93 -14.75
C ALA A 949 -11.10 43.78 -13.60
N ARG A 950 -11.73 43.14 -12.61
CA ARG A 950 -12.26 43.83 -11.42
C ARG A 950 -11.15 44.45 -10.56
N TRP A 951 -10.01 43.78 -10.43
CA TRP A 951 -8.84 44.31 -9.73
C TRP A 951 -8.24 45.53 -10.44
N LEU A 952 -8.08 45.49 -11.77
CA LEU A 952 -7.63 46.64 -12.58
C LEU A 952 -8.58 47.83 -12.44
N LYS A 953 -9.90 47.57 -12.56
CA LYS A 953 -10.95 48.58 -12.36
C LYS A 953 -10.87 49.23 -10.98
N ALA A 954 -10.71 48.43 -9.92
CA ALA A 954 -10.58 48.93 -8.55
C ALA A 954 -9.34 49.82 -8.33
N ARG A 955 -8.31 49.68 -9.16
CA ARG A 955 -7.07 50.49 -9.11
C ARG A 955 -7.07 51.65 -10.11
N GLY A 956 -8.14 51.82 -10.90
CA GLY A 956 -8.22 52.83 -11.95
C GLY A 956 -7.30 52.55 -13.14
N GLU A 957 -6.88 51.30 -13.34
CA GLU A 957 -6.05 50.89 -14.48
C GLU A 957 -6.92 50.53 -15.71
N PRO A 958 -6.43 50.74 -16.95
CA PRO A 958 -7.21 50.52 -18.17
C PRO A 958 -7.47 49.03 -18.42
N VAL A 959 -8.73 48.60 -18.22
CA VAL A 959 -9.15 47.20 -18.37
C VAL A 959 -9.20 46.80 -19.84
N GLU A 960 -9.62 47.70 -20.71
CA GLU A 960 -9.84 47.47 -22.14
C GLU A 960 -8.56 47.09 -22.87
N ALA A 961 -7.49 47.88 -22.67
CA ALA A 961 -6.20 47.63 -23.30
C ALA A 961 -5.62 46.26 -22.91
N TRP A 962 -5.71 45.91 -21.63
CA TRP A 962 -5.24 44.63 -21.11
C TRP A 962 -6.06 43.45 -21.66
N LEU A 963 -7.39 43.56 -21.66
CA LEU A 963 -8.26 42.47 -22.09
C LEU A 963 -8.22 42.28 -23.62
N GLU A 964 -7.99 43.34 -24.40
CA GLU A 964 -7.74 43.23 -25.84
C GLU A 964 -6.45 42.45 -26.17
N GLU A 965 -5.36 42.69 -25.42
CA GLU A 965 -4.12 41.93 -25.59
C GLU A 965 -4.33 40.45 -25.24
N LYS A 966 -5.04 40.18 -24.14
CA LYS A 966 -5.43 38.81 -23.77
C LYS A 966 -6.34 38.15 -24.81
N ALA A 967 -7.28 38.89 -25.37
CA ALA A 967 -8.16 38.39 -26.41
C ALA A 967 -7.39 37.96 -27.67
N LYS A 968 -6.35 38.71 -28.07
CA LYS A 968 -5.47 38.31 -29.18
C LYS A 968 -4.80 36.98 -28.89
N SER A 969 -4.19 36.82 -27.72
CA SER A 969 -3.54 35.57 -27.32
C SER A 969 -4.51 34.38 -27.28
N LEU A 970 -5.72 34.57 -26.74
CA LEU A 970 -6.76 33.54 -26.70
C LEU A 970 -7.23 33.12 -28.10
N LEU A 971 -7.37 34.08 -29.02
CA LEU A 971 -7.77 33.83 -30.40
C LEU A 971 -6.66 33.14 -31.20
N GLU A 972 -5.40 33.54 -31.01
CA GLU A 972 -4.24 32.86 -31.61
C GLU A 972 -4.15 31.40 -31.14
N GLY A 973 -4.32 31.16 -29.83
CA GLY A 973 -4.34 29.81 -29.26
C GLY A 973 -5.52 28.96 -29.73
N ALA A 974 -6.65 29.58 -30.11
CA ALA A 974 -7.78 28.89 -30.69
C ALA A 974 -7.51 28.37 -32.12
N GLY A 975 -6.53 28.95 -32.83
CA GLY A 975 -6.22 28.59 -34.22
C GLY A 975 -7.42 28.82 -35.15
N GLU A 976 -7.62 27.94 -36.14
CA GLU A 976 -8.74 28.01 -37.09
C GLU A 976 -10.02 27.29 -36.62
N ASP A 977 -10.05 26.75 -35.39
CA ASP A 977 -11.23 26.04 -34.87
C ASP A 977 -12.35 27.04 -34.51
N ASN A 978 -13.38 27.08 -35.34
CA ASN A 978 -14.52 27.98 -35.19
C ASN A 978 -15.20 27.91 -33.81
N ASN A 979 -15.31 26.72 -33.20
CA ASN A 979 -15.95 26.57 -31.90
C ASN A 979 -15.05 27.12 -30.78
N ARG A 980 -13.74 26.95 -30.88
CA ARG A 980 -12.78 27.54 -29.92
C ARG A 980 -12.68 29.04 -30.07
N GLN A 981 -12.71 29.55 -31.29
CA GLN A 981 -12.75 31.00 -31.55
C GLN A 981 -14.02 31.62 -30.95
N LEU A 982 -15.19 30.99 -31.16
CA LEU A 982 -16.45 31.42 -30.55
C LEU A 982 -16.40 31.41 -29.01
N ALA A 983 -15.85 30.35 -28.42
CA ALA A 983 -15.68 30.26 -26.97
C ALA A 983 -14.77 31.36 -26.43
N ALA A 984 -13.66 31.66 -27.12
CA ALA A 984 -12.73 32.74 -26.75
C ALA A 984 -13.41 34.11 -26.84
N MET A 985 -14.15 34.39 -27.92
CA MET A 985 -14.88 35.66 -28.08
C MET A 985 -15.95 35.85 -27.00
N LYS A 986 -16.72 34.79 -26.70
CA LYS A 986 -17.73 34.81 -25.65
C LYS A 986 -17.10 35.02 -24.28
N LEU A 987 -15.98 34.35 -23.99
CA LEU A 987 -15.22 34.50 -22.75
C LEU A 987 -14.78 35.95 -22.52
N VAL A 988 -14.27 36.62 -23.56
CA VAL A 988 -13.86 38.02 -23.50
C VAL A 988 -15.08 38.93 -23.25
N GLY A 989 -16.18 38.74 -23.98
CA GLY A 989 -17.42 39.48 -23.76
C GLY A 989 -17.97 39.31 -22.35
N ASP A 990 -17.99 38.07 -21.83
CA ASP A 990 -18.44 37.75 -20.47
C ASP A 990 -17.53 38.40 -19.41
N THR A 991 -16.23 38.47 -19.66
CA THR A 991 -15.26 39.14 -18.78
C THR A 991 -15.53 40.64 -18.70
N TYR A 992 -15.75 41.31 -19.84
CA TYR A 992 -16.15 42.72 -19.86
C TYR A 992 -17.48 42.93 -19.12
N THR A 993 -18.46 42.05 -19.33
CA THR A 993 -19.77 42.13 -18.64
C THR A 993 -19.64 41.97 -17.13
N LEU A 994 -18.82 41.04 -16.65
CA LEU A 994 -18.54 40.84 -15.22
C LEU A 994 -17.74 41.99 -14.60
N ALA A 995 -17.02 42.76 -15.41
CA ALA A 995 -16.37 44.01 -15.01
C ALA A 995 -17.28 45.25 -15.14
N GLU A 996 -18.54 45.05 -15.54
CA GLU A 996 -19.57 46.09 -15.80
C GLU A 996 -19.20 47.06 -16.94
N LEU A 997 -18.39 46.60 -17.90
CA LEU A 997 -17.95 47.37 -19.08
C LEU A 997 -18.77 46.96 -20.32
N HIS A 998 -20.07 47.25 -20.29
CA HIS A 998 -21.02 46.75 -21.30
C HIS A 998 -20.72 47.25 -22.73
N ALA A 999 -20.32 48.52 -22.88
CA ALA A 999 -19.93 49.08 -24.17
C ALA A 999 -18.74 48.33 -24.80
N ALA A 1000 -17.76 47.91 -23.99
CA ALA A 1000 -16.61 47.14 -24.45
C ALA A 1000 -16.96 45.67 -24.72
N ALA A 1001 -17.99 45.12 -24.07
CA ALA A 1001 -18.49 43.77 -24.31
C ALA A 1001 -19.25 43.63 -25.65
N GLU A 1002 -19.96 44.68 -26.07
CA GLU A 1002 -20.84 44.65 -27.25
C GLU A 1002 -20.15 44.15 -28.54
N PRO A 1003 -18.99 44.67 -28.97
CA PRO A 1003 -18.35 44.23 -30.21
C PRO A 1003 -18.01 42.73 -30.22
N TRP A 1004 -17.69 42.17 -29.06
CA TRP A 1004 -17.41 40.74 -28.91
C TRP A 1004 -18.68 39.92 -29.04
N TYR A 1005 -19.78 40.35 -28.42
CA TYR A 1005 -21.07 39.69 -28.57
C TYR A 1005 -21.65 39.80 -29.98
N ARG A 1006 -21.41 40.91 -30.71
CA ARG A 1006 -21.75 41.00 -32.14
C ARG A 1006 -21.03 39.93 -32.96
N LYS A 1007 -19.71 39.77 -32.79
CA LYS A 1007 -18.94 38.72 -33.47
C LYS A 1007 -19.44 37.30 -33.15
N VAL A 1008 -19.85 37.06 -31.89
CA VAL A 1008 -20.44 35.78 -31.48
C VAL A 1008 -21.79 35.58 -32.15
N HIS A 1009 -22.66 36.58 -32.15
CA HIS A 1009 -23.99 36.52 -32.75
C HIS A 1009 -23.93 36.34 -34.28
N GLU A 1010 -23.02 37.02 -34.98
CA GLU A 1010 -22.80 36.87 -36.43
C GLU A 1010 -22.50 35.42 -36.83
N ARG A 1011 -21.74 34.71 -35.99
CA ARG A 1011 -21.37 33.31 -36.23
C ARG A 1011 -22.37 32.31 -35.65
N GLN A 1012 -23.10 32.71 -34.61
CA GLN A 1012 -24.11 31.90 -33.95
C GLN A 1012 -25.35 32.77 -33.65
N PRO A 1013 -26.28 32.92 -34.62
CA PRO A 1013 -27.43 33.81 -34.47
C PRO A 1013 -28.31 33.51 -33.23
N ALA A 1014 -28.41 32.24 -32.83
CA ALA A 1014 -29.12 31.84 -31.61
C ALA A 1014 -28.51 32.37 -30.29
N ALA A 1015 -27.29 32.90 -30.30
CA ALA A 1015 -26.58 33.44 -29.13
C ALA A 1015 -26.81 34.96 -28.93
N PHE A 1016 -28.01 35.46 -29.24
CA PHE A 1016 -28.34 36.89 -29.21
C PHE A 1016 -28.49 37.48 -27.79
N ALA A 1017 -28.77 36.67 -26.76
CA ALA A 1017 -29.14 37.16 -25.44
C ALA A 1017 -28.07 38.04 -24.74
N PRO A 1018 -26.77 37.70 -24.73
CA PRO A 1018 -25.73 38.56 -24.16
C PRO A 1018 -25.59 39.90 -24.89
N LEU A 1019 -25.74 39.90 -26.22
CA LEU A 1019 -25.73 41.11 -27.04
C LEU A 1019 -26.92 42.02 -26.71
N ALA A 1020 -28.12 41.44 -26.69
CA ALA A 1020 -29.35 42.18 -26.36
C ALA A 1020 -29.28 42.83 -24.97
N LEU A 1021 -28.80 42.10 -23.96
CA LEU A 1021 -28.64 42.65 -22.60
C LEU A 1021 -27.58 43.77 -22.56
N SER A 1022 -26.48 43.62 -23.31
CA SER A 1022 -25.46 44.65 -23.41
C SER A 1022 -25.98 45.95 -24.06
N LEU A 1023 -26.79 45.82 -25.13
CA LEU A 1023 -27.44 46.95 -25.80
C LEU A 1023 -28.44 47.65 -24.88
N ALA A 1024 -29.26 46.87 -24.15
CA ALA A 1024 -30.25 47.41 -23.21
C ALA A 1024 -29.60 48.26 -22.10
N ARG A 1025 -28.49 47.77 -21.52
CA ARG A 1025 -27.74 48.51 -20.48
C ARG A 1025 -27.05 49.76 -20.99
N GLN A 1026 -26.88 49.89 -22.30
CA GLN A 1026 -26.38 51.10 -22.96
C GLN A 1026 -27.51 52.05 -23.39
N GLY A 1027 -28.76 51.75 -23.01
CA GLY A 1027 -29.94 52.56 -23.37
C GLY A 1027 -30.48 52.32 -24.78
N ARG A 1028 -29.93 51.36 -25.52
CA ARG A 1028 -30.37 51.00 -26.90
C ARG A 1028 -31.47 49.93 -26.86
N LEU A 1029 -32.58 50.28 -26.23
CA LEU A 1029 -33.64 49.31 -25.92
C LEU A 1029 -34.38 48.79 -27.15
N ASP A 1030 -34.70 49.65 -28.12
CA ASP A 1030 -35.39 49.25 -29.36
C ASP A 1030 -34.63 48.17 -30.12
N GLU A 1031 -33.32 48.38 -30.32
CA GLU A 1031 -32.44 47.44 -31.02
C GLU A 1031 -32.29 46.12 -30.25
N ALA A 1032 -32.24 46.17 -28.91
CA ALA A 1032 -32.19 44.97 -28.08
C ALA A 1032 -33.48 44.14 -28.20
N ILE A 1033 -34.64 44.79 -28.27
CA ILE A 1033 -35.95 44.13 -28.43
C ILE A 1033 -36.07 43.53 -29.82
N ASP A 1034 -35.74 44.29 -30.87
CA ASP A 1034 -35.81 43.80 -32.25
C ASP A 1034 -34.89 42.58 -32.44
N LEU A 1035 -33.66 42.63 -31.90
CA LEU A 1035 -32.75 41.48 -31.88
C LEU A 1035 -33.35 40.24 -31.20
N CYS A 1036 -34.07 40.42 -30.09
CA CYS A 1036 -34.75 39.30 -29.42
C CYS A 1036 -35.91 38.73 -30.25
N LEU A 1037 -36.66 39.60 -30.94
CA LEU A 1037 -37.79 39.21 -31.79
C LEU A 1037 -37.33 38.49 -33.06
N GLU A 1038 -36.24 38.95 -33.69
CA GLU A 1038 -35.60 38.26 -34.82
C GLU A 1038 -35.07 36.88 -34.41
N GLY A 1039 -34.50 36.77 -33.22
CA GLY A 1039 -34.02 35.50 -32.65
C GLY A 1039 -35.13 34.57 -32.14
N ALA A 1040 -36.40 34.99 -32.13
CA ALA A 1040 -37.48 34.26 -31.50
C ALA A 1040 -37.78 32.89 -32.15
N ASP A 1041 -37.51 32.75 -33.45
CA ASP A 1041 -37.69 31.48 -34.16
C ASP A 1041 -36.51 30.51 -33.99
N LEU A 1042 -35.38 30.98 -33.45
CA LEU A 1042 -34.16 30.19 -33.26
C LEU A 1042 -34.04 29.56 -31.87
N VAL A 1043 -34.80 30.04 -30.90
CA VAL A 1043 -34.70 29.68 -29.48
C VAL A 1043 -36.12 29.48 -28.91
N PRO A 1044 -36.35 28.53 -27.98
CA PRO A 1044 -37.67 28.32 -27.40
C PRO A 1044 -38.30 29.61 -26.83
N PRO A 1045 -39.61 29.84 -27.03
CA PRO A 1045 -40.29 31.07 -26.61
C PRO A 1045 -40.06 31.47 -25.15
N ALA A 1046 -40.00 30.50 -24.24
CA ALA A 1046 -39.75 30.75 -22.83
C ALA A 1046 -38.39 31.43 -22.58
N ARG A 1047 -37.33 31.04 -23.31
CA ARG A 1047 -36.00 31.67 -23.18
C ARG A 1047 -36.00 33.06 -23.81
N THR A 1048 -36.61 33.23 -24.98
CA THR A 1048 -36.72 34.54 -25.64
C THR A 1048 -37.50 35.53 -24.79
N ALA A 1049 -38.64 35.10 -24.19
CA ALA A 1049 -39.40 35.89 -23.24
C ALA A 1049 -38.57 36.23 -21.99
N GLY A 1050 -37.75 35.29 -21.50
CA GLY A 1050 -36.85 35.53 -20.37
C GLY A 1050 -35.78 36.59 -20.68
N THR A 1051 -35.19 36.54 -21.87
CA THR A 1051 -34.25 37.56 -22.36
C THR A 1051 -34.94 38.91 -22.49
N LEU A 1052 -36.15 38.96 -23.07
CA LEU A 1052 -36.94 40.18 -23.19
C LEU A 1052 -37.25 40.78 -21.82
N ALA A 1053 -37.64 39.97 -20.83
CA ALA A 1053 -37.85 40.44 -19.46
C ALA A 1053 -36.57 41.08 -18.87
N ALA A 1054 -35.42 40.45 -19.06
CA ALA A 1054 -34.13 40.98 -18.60
C ALA A 1054 -33.74 42.28 -19.33
N VAL A 1055 -33.95 42.35 -20.65
CA VAL A 1055 -33.71 43.52 -21.51
C VAL A 1055 -34.58 44.70 -21.09
N LEU A 1056 -35.87 44.46 -20.89
CA LEU A 1056 -36.83 45.49 -20.44
C LEU A 1056 -36.48 46.01 -19.04
N THR A 1057 -36.10 45.11 -18.12
CA THR A 1057 -35.68 45.48 -16.76
C THR A 1057 -34.39 46.28 -16.74
N ALA A 1058 -33.43 45.95 -17.62
CA ALA A 1058 -32.15 46.64 -17.73
C ALA A 1058 -32.26 48.01 -18.45
N GLY A 1059 -33.31 48.20 -19.24
CA GLY A 1059 -33.57 49.43 -20.01
C GLY A 1059 -34.59 50.36 -19.35
N SER A 1060 -35.18 51.23 -20.16
CA SER A 1060 -36.28 52.12 -19.77
C SER A 1060 -37.41 52.02 -20.79
N PRO A 1061 -38.37 51.08 -20.61
CA PRO A 1061 -39.43 50.85 -21.57
C PRO A 1061 -40.35 52.07 -21.71
N THR A 1062 -40.84 52.28 -22.92
CA THR A 1062 -41.75 53.39 -23.29
C THR A 1062 -43.17 52.87 -23.51
N PRO A 1063 -44.20 53.74 -23.54
CA PRO A 1063 -45.57 53.32 -23.86
C PRO A 1063 -45.70 52.58 -25.21
N GLU A 1064 -44.87 52.93 -26.19
CA GLU A 1064 -44.86 52.28 -27.51
C GLU A 1064 -44.42 50.80 -27.41
N HIS A 1065 -43.46 50.50 -26.53
CA HIS A 1065 -43.07 49.12 -26.21
C HIS A 1065 -44.19 48.35 -25.51
N ALA A 1066 -44.92 49.03 -24.63
CA ALA A 1066 -46.06 48.47 -23.91
C ALA A 1066 -47.21 48.10 -24.86
N GLU A 1067 -47.34 48.77 -26.01
CA GLU A 1067 -48.30 48.38 -27.05
C GLU A 1067 -47.77 47.26 -27.98
N LYS A 1068 -46.49 47.30 -28.35
CA LYS A 1068 -45.87 46.40 -29.35
C LYS A 1068 -45.73 44.93 -28.88
N LEU A 1069 -45.35 44.70 -27.63
CA LEU A 1069 -44.93 43.38 -27.14
C LEU A 1069 -46.06 42.44 -26.67
N PRO A 1070 -47.15 42.91 -26.01
CA PRO A 1070 -48.21 42.01 -25.52
C PRO A 1070 -48.85 41.10 -26.58
N PRO A 1071 -49.11 41.54 -27.83
CA PRO A 1071 -49.63 40.64 -28.87
C PRO A 1071 -48.69 39.45 -29.17
N VAL A 1072 -47.38 39.67 -29.10
CA VAL A 1072 -46.37 38.62 -29.30
C VAL A 1072 -46.41 37.61 -28.15
N PHE A 1073 -46.45 38.11 -26.90
CA PHE A 1073 -46.54 37.26 -25.72
C PHE A 1073 -47.82 36.42 -25.70
N ASN A 1074 -48.97 37.01 -26.06
CA ASN A 1074 -50.24 36.29 -26.14
C ASN A 1074 -50.17 35.15 -27.17
N LYS A 1075 -49.60 35.40 -28.34
CA LYS A 1075 -49.39 34.36 -29.37
C LYS A 1075 -48.50 33.21 -28.86
N TRP A 1076 -47.47 33.50 -28.07
CA TRP A 1076 -46.63 32.46 -27.47
C TRP A 1076 -47.38 31.66 -26.39
N LEU A 1077 -48.14 32.35 -25.53
CA LEU A 1077 -48.94 31.73 -24.47
C LEU A 1077 -50.12 30.92 -25.02
N GLU A 1078 -50.74 31.30 -26.13
CA GLU A 1078 -51.79 30.52 -26.79
C GLU A 1078 -51.26 29.20 -27.35
N LYS A 1079 -50.04 29.21 -27.91
CA LYS A 1079 -49.39 27.98 -28.41
C LYS A 1079 -48.94 27.06 -27.29
N SER A 1080 -48.53 27.61 -26.14
CA SER A 1080 -47.99 26.86 -25.01
C SER A 1080 -48.65 27.30 -23.68
N PRO A 1081 -49.96 27.03 -23.50
CA PRO A 1081 -50.74 27.63 -22.41
C PRO A 1081 -50.39 27.14 -21.01
N ASN A 1082 -49.69 26.01 -20.88
CA ASN A 1082 -49.29 25.46 -19.59
C ASN A 1082 -47.76 25.42 -19.42
N ASP A 1083 -47.00 26.13 -20.25
CA ASP A 1083 -45.55 26.24 -20.08
C ASP A 1083 -45.23 27.23 -18.94
N ALA A 1084 -44.92 26.68 -17.76
CA ALA A 1084 -44.63 27.43 -16.55
C ALA A 1084 -43.47 28.43 -16.72
N ASN A 1085 -42.41 28.07 -17.46
CA ASN A 1085 -41.27 28.96 -17.67
C ASN A 1085 -41.64 30.13 -18.57
N LEU A 1086 -42.46 29.87 -19.60
CA LEU A 1086 -42.99 30.91 -20.47
C LEU A 1086 -43.92 31.86 -19.72
N ILE A 1087 -44.88 31.33 -18.95
CA ILE A 1087 -45.81 32.14 -18.14
C ILE A 1087 -45.03 33.02 -17.17
N PHE A 1088 -44.03 32.46 -16.48
CA PHE A 1088 -43.18 33.21 -15.56
C PHE A 1088 -42.41 34.33 -16.27
N ALA A 1089 -41.72 34.00 -17.36
CA ALA A 1089 -40.93 34.98 -18.12
C ALA A 1089 -41.79 36.12 -18.67
N VAL A 1090 -42.97 35.80 -19.23
CA VAL A 1090 -43.92 36.82 -19.72
C VAL A 1090 -44.46 37.66 -18.56
N SER A 1091 -44.74 37.07 -17.40
CA SER A 1091 -45.20 37.84 -16.23
C SER A 1091 -44.18 38.90 -15.79
N LEU A 1092 -42.88 38.57 -15.84
CA LEU A 1092 -41.80 39.51 -15.55
C LEU A 1092 -41.68 40.59 -16.64
N ALA A 1093 -41.80 40.22 -17.91
CA ALA A 1093 -41.78 41.19 -19.01
C ALA A 1093 -42.95 42.19 -18.94
N GLN A 1094 -44.17 41.71 -18.66
CA GLN A 1094 -45.35 42.56 -18.47
C GLN A 1094 -45.19 43.49 -17.27
N LEU A 1095 -44.58 43.03 -16.19
CA LEU A 1095 -44.25 43.88 -15.04
C LEU A 1095 -43.27 45.00 -15.43
N ALA A 1096 -42.21 44.67 -16.17
CA ALA A 1096 -41.25 45.66 -16.64
C ALA A 1096 -41.88 46.71 -17.57
N LEU A 1097 -42.92 46.34 -18.34
CA LEU A 1097 -43.71 47.27 -19.17
C LEU A 1097 -44.72 48.12 -18.37
N GLY A 1098 -44.84 47.92 -17.06
CA GLY A 1098 -45.79 48.62 -16.20
C GLY A 1098 -47.21 48.01 -16.19
N HIS A 1099 -47.44 46.88 -16.86
CA HIS A 1099 -48.73 46.18 -16.89
C HIS A 1099 -48.91 45.27 -15.67
N MET A 1100 -49.03 45.88 -14.49
CA MET A 1100 -49.06 45.17 -13.22
C MET A 1100 -50.23 44.18 -13.10
N ASP A 1101 -51.44 44.57 -13.53
CA ASP A 1101 -52.62 43.71 -13.45
C ASP A 1101 -52.48 42.44 -14.29
N GLU A 1102 -51.86 42.54 -15.48
CA GLU A 1102 -51.60 41.38 -16.32
C GLU A 1102 -50.53 40.46 -15.72
N SER A 1103 -49.49 41.04 -15.12
CA SER A 1103 -48.47 40.28 -14.38
C SER A 1103 -49.09 39.49 -13.22
N ILE A 1104 -50.00 40.10 -12.45
CA ILE A 1104 -50.75 39.44 -11.37
C ILE A 1104 -51.57 38.27 -11.93
N ARG A 1105 -52.33 38.47 -13.01
CA ARG A 1105 -53.11 37.39 -13.66
C ARG A 1105 -52.23 36.22 -14.10
N LEU A 1106 -51.08 36.50 -14.72
CA LEU A 1106 -50.14 35.47 -15.16
C LEU A 1106 -49.49 34.74 -13.98
N CYS A 1107 -49.13 35.44 -12.91
CA CYS A 1107 -48.61 34.83 -11.69
C CYS A 1107 -49.67 33.95 -10.99
N GLN A 1108 -50.93 34.36 -10.94
CA GLN A 1108 -52.03 33.53 -10.41
C GLN A 1108 -52.20 32.25 -11.24
N ARG A 1109 -52.26 32.37 -12.57
CA ARG A 1109 -52.28 31.23 -13.49
C ARG A 1109 -51.07 30.32 -13.31
N LEU A 1110 -49.88 30.88 -13.11
CA LEU A 1110 -48.68 30.07 -12.85
C LEU A 1110 -48.77 29.31 -11.52
N VAL A 1111 -49.36 29.90 -10.49
CA VAL A 1111 -49.61 29.22 -9.21
C VAL A 1111 -50.70 28.15 -9.36
N GLU A 1112 -51.64 28.27 -10.29
CA GLU A 1112 -52.59 27.18 -10.61
C GLU A 1112 -51.89 26.01 -11.33
N VAL A 1113 -51.02 26.31 -12.30
CA VAL A 1113 -50.26 25.30 -13.06
C VAL A 1113 -49.20 24.63 -12.18
N GLU A 1114 -48.50 25.41 -11.35
CA GLU A 1114 -47.47 24.94 -10.42
C GLU A 1114 -47.69 25.55 -9.01
N PRO A 1115 -48.52 24.92 -8.16
CA PRO A 1115 -48.88 25.44 -6.83
C PRO A 1115 -47.74 25.66 -5.84
N GLU A 1116 -46.59 25.06 -6.11
CA GLU A 1116 -45.38 25.15 -5.29
C GLU A 1116 -44.26 25.96 -5.97
N ASN A 1117 -44.56 26.74 -7.01
CA ASN A 1117 -43.56 27.60 -7.67
C ASN A 1117 -43.23 28.81 -6.77
N VAL A 1118 -42.09 28.72 -6.08
CA VAL A 1118 -41.66 29.69 -5.06
C VAL A 1118 -41.47 31.09 -5.64
N ALA A 1119 -40.94 31.20 -6.86
CA ALA A 1119 -40.70 32.49 -7.50
C ALA A 1119 -42.04 33.17 -7.88
N ALA A 1120 -42.99 32.40 -8.40
CA ALA A 1120 -44.34 32.87 -8.71
C ALA A 1120 -45.09 33.34 -7.44
N LEU A 1121 -45.03 32.54 -6.38
CA LEU A 1121 -45.65 32.88 -5.08
C LEU A 1121 -45.05 34.16 -4.49
N ASN A 1122 -43.73 34.31 -4.54
CA ASN A 1122 -43.05 35.52 -4.06
C ASN A 1122 -43.45 36.76 -4.88
N ASN A 1123 -43.37 36.68 -6.21
CA ASN A 1123 -43.72 37.80 -7.07
C ASN A 1123 -45.19 38.19 -6.92
N LEU A 1124 -46.10 37.21 -6.82
CA LEU A 1124 -47.51 37.47 -6.56
C LEU A 1124 -47.73 38.16 -5.20
N ALA A 1125 -47.01 37.73 -4.15
CA ALA A 1125 -47.06 38.38 -2.84
C ALA A 1125 -46.63 39.86 -2.91
N THR A 1126 -45.51 40.14 -3.58
CA THR A 1126 -45.02 41.51 -3.81
C THR A 1126 -46.05 42.34 -4.56
N LEU A 1127 -46.54 41.86 -5.70
CA LEU A 1127 -47.45 42.61 -6.58
C LEU A 1127 -48.80 42.90 -5.95
N LEU A 1128 -49.38 41.95 -5.22
CA LEU A 1128 -50.64 42.17 -4.49
C LEU A 1128 -50.48 43.18 -3.34
N GLY A 1129 -49.30 43.18 -2.69
CA GLY A 1129 -48.93 44.19 -1.70
C GLY A 1129 -48.86 45.59 -2.31
N GLU A 1130 -48.18 45.73 -3.45
CA GLU A 1130 -48.08 46.99 -4.19
C GLU A 1130 -49.43 47.53 -4.66
N GLN A 1131 -50.30 46.65 -5.19
CA GLN A 1131 -51.61 47.05 -5.72
C GLN A 1131 -52.54 47.58 -4.64
N SER A 1132 -52.53 46.95 -3.47
CA SER A 1132 -53.44 47.29 -2.37
C SER A 1132 -52.88 48.34 -1.42
N GLY A 1133 -51.56 48.53 -1.38
CA GLY A 1133 -50.88 49.32 -0.35
C GLY A 1133 -50.94 48.67 1.04
N SER A 1134 -51.29 47.39 1.14
CA SER A 1134 -51.35 46.61 2.38
C SER A 1134 -50.63 45.27 2.21
N GLY A 1135 -50.01 44.78 3.28
CA GLY A 1135 -49.37 43.47 3.31
C GLY A 1135 -50.34 42.29 3.30
N GLN A 1136 -51.62 42.51 3.67
CA GLN A 1136 -52.60 41.44 3.88
C GLN A 1136 -52.79 40.51 2.67
N PRO A 1137 -53.00 41.00 1.44
CA PRO A 1137 -53.29 40.12 0.29
C PRO A 1137 -52.09 39.28 -0.16
N GLY A 1138 -50.86 39.70 0.14
CA GLY A 1138 -49.63 38.99 -0.22
C GLY A 1138 -49.14 37.99 0.83
N MET A 1139 -49.60 38.11 2.08
CA MET A 1139 -49.02 37.38 3.23
C MET A 1139 -49.14 35.85 3.09
N GLU A 1140 -50.29 35.35 2.63
CA GLU A 1140 -50.50 33.91 2.46
C GLU A 1140 -49.51 33.30 1.45
N TYR A 1141 -49.25 34.00 0.35
CA TYR A 1141 -48.38 33.54 -0.72
C TYR A 1141 -46.91 33.52 -0.30
N VAL A 1142 -46.43 34.57 0.37
CA VAL A 1142 -45.03 34.60 0.87
C VAL A 1142 -44.83 33.56 1.98
N ASP A 1143 -45.80 33.36 2.87
CA ASP A 1143 -45.73 32.32 3.89
C ASP A 1143 -45.73 30.91 3.27
N LYS A 1144 -46.50 30.69 2.20
CA LYS A 1144 -46.45 29.45 1.44
C LYS A 1144 -45.09 29.25 0.78
N ALA A 1145 -44.53 30.30 0.18
CA ALA A 1145 -43.19 30.26 -0.42
C ALA A 1145 -42.11 29.91 0.61
N ILE A 1146 -42.16 30.50 1.81
CA ILE A 1146 -41.23 30.23 2.92
C ILE A 1146 -41.37 28.79 3.44
N ARG A 1147 -42.61 28.25 3.52
CA ARG A 1147 -42.82 26.83 3.90
C ARG A 1147 -42.19 25.85 2.91
N ILE A 1148 -42.09 26.22 1.63
CA ILE A 1148 -41.51 25.40 0.57
C ILE A 1148 -39.99 25.58 0.52
N ALA A 1149 -39.50 26.79 0.31
CA ALA A 1149 -38.07 27.03 0.08
C ALA A 1149 -37.22 27.20 1.36
N GLY A 1150 -37.87 27.38 2.51
CA GLY A 1150 -37.22 27.91 3.71
C GLY A 1150 -37.18 29.45 3.74
N PRO A 1151 -36.69 30.04 4.83
CA PRO A 1151 -36.59 31.49 5.00
C PRO A 1151 -35.42 32.07 4.18
N ARG A 1152 -35.52 32.01 2.86
CA ARG A 1152 -34.53 32.59 1.96
C ARG A 1152 -34.57 34.11 2.01
N ALA A 1153 -33.44 34.77 1.81
CA ALA A 1153 -33.30 36.22 1.95
C ALA A 1153 -34.36 37.02 1.20
N TYR A 1154 -34.55 36.77 -0.10
CA TYR A 1154 -35.56 37.46 -0.91
C TYR A 1154 -37.01 37.21 -0.42
N LEU A 1155 -37.31 36.07 0.20
CA LEU A 1155 -38.63 35.79 0.76
C LEU A 1155 -38.83 36.50 2.09
N MET A 1156 -37.79 36.56 2.91
CA MET A 1156 -37.78 37.28 4.17
C MET A 1156 -37.87 38.79 3.92
N ASP A 1157 -37.24 39.28 2.86
CA ASP A 1157 -37.36 40.67 2.40
C ASP A 1157 -38.79 41.01 1.98
N THR A 1158 -39.38 40.21 1.07
CA THR A 1158 -40.79 40.39 0.67
C THR A 1158 -41.73 40.36 1.88
N LYS A 1159 -41.55 39.41 2.80
CA LYS A 1159 -42.38 39.33 4.01
C LYS A 1159 -42.18 40.56 4.90
N GLY A 1160 -40.94 40.99 5.09
CA GLY A 1160 -40.59 42.19 5.84
C GLY A 1160 -41.23 43.44 5.26
N MET A 1161 -41.16 43.61 3.94
CA MET A 1161 -41.80 44.70 3.19
C MET A 1161 -43.33 44.69 3.36
N LEU A 1162 -44.00 43.53 3.22
CA LEU A 1162 -45.45 43.43 3.45
C LEU A 1162 -45.82 43.79 4.90
N LEU A 1163 -45.01 43.39 5.88
CA LEU A 1163 -45.19 43.77 7.29
C LEU A 1163 -44.96 45.28 7.51
N LEU A 1164 -44.05 45.91 6.75
CA LEU A 1164 -43.86 47.36 6.77
C LEU A 1164 -45.11 48.09 6.27
N TYR A 1165 -45.76 47.62 5.20
CA TYR A 1165 -47.01 48.20 4.69
C TYR A 1165 -48.13 48.16 5.73
N ASP A 1166 -48.20 47.08 6.52
CA ASP A 1166 -49.17 46.94 7.61
C ASP A 1166 -48.75 47.65 8.92
N GLY A 1167 -47.61 48.35 8.95
CA GLY A 1167 -47.11 49.06 10.15
C GLY A 1167 -46.58 48.15 11.26
N LYS A 1168 -46.35 46.87 10.99
CA LYS A 1168 -45.86 45.86 11.95
C LYS A 1168 -44.35 45.89 12.08
N LEU A 1169 -43.82 47.04 12.54
CA LEU A 1169 -42.40 47.38 12.44
C LEU A 1169 -41.45 46.38 13.12
N LYS A 1170 -41.81 45.81 14.28
CA LYS A 1170 -40.94 44.86 14.99
C LYS A 1170 -40.74 43.56 14.22
N GLU A 1171 -41.84 43.00 13.70
CA GLU A 1171 -41.81 41.77 12.92
C GLU A 1171 -41.14 42.00 11.56
N ALA A 1172 -41.39 43.16 10.96
CA ALA A 1172 -40.71 43.59 9.74
C ALA A 1172 -39.19 43.64 9.93
N ILE A 1173 -38.70 44.29 10.99
CA ILE A 1173 -37.26 44.37 11.28
C ILE A 1173 -36.66 42.97 11.43
N ALA A 1174 -37.30 42.06 12.15
CA ALA A 1174 -36.78 40.70 12.31
C ALA A 1174 -36.65 39.96 10.97
N CYS A 1175 -37.66 40.07 10.08
CA CYS A 1175 -37.57 39.47 8.76
C CYS A 1175 -36.50 40.12 7.88
N LEU A 1176 -36.36 41.45 7.95
CA LEU A 1176 -35.39 42.20 7.15
C LEU A 1176 -33.95 42.02 7.65
N GLU A 1177 -33.75 41.85 8.96
CA GLU A 1177 -32.48 41.44 9.55
C GLU A 1177 -32.08 40.04 9.05
N ASP A 1178 -33.02 39.09 8.99
CA ASP A 1178 -32.76 37.76 8.39
C ASP A 1178 -32.44 37.87 6.89
N ALA A 1179 -33.03 38.82 6.16
CA ALA A 1179 -32.78 39.02 4.74
C ALA A 1179 -31.37 39.57 4.45
N VAL A 1180 -30.87 40.51 5.25
CA VAL A 1180 -29.52 41.07 5.07
C VAL A 1180 -28.40 40.10 5.47
N HIS A 1181 -28.68 39.14 6.35
CA HIS A 1181 -27.75 38.05 6.65
C HIS A 1181 -27.84 36.95 5.58
N SER A 1182 -27.35 37.22 4.36
CA SER A 1182 -27.40 36.22 3.27
C SER A 1182 -26.18 36.23 2.34
N LEU A 1183 -25.95 35.10 1.66
CA LEU A 1183 -24.90 34.97 0.63
C LEU A 1183 -25.19 35.81 -0.63
N ALA A 1184 -26.46 36.16 -0.87
CA ALA A 1184 -26.87 36.97 -2.01
C ALA A 1184 -26.85 38.46 -1.61
N VAL A 1185 -26.16 39.29 -2.39
CA VAL A 1185 -26.09 40.73 -2.18
C VAL A 1185 -27.16 41.39 -3.04
N ASP A 1186 -28.25 41.86 -2.41
CA ASP A 1186 -29.27 42.68 -3.06
C ASP A 1186 -29.39 44.00 -2.28
N PRO A 1187 -29.19 45.17 -2.93
CA PRO A 1187 -29.26 46.47 -2.26
C PRO A 1187 -30.64 46.73 -1.61
N ARG A 1188 -31.70 46.07 -2.08
CA ARG A 1188 -33.06 46.24 -1.56
C ARG A 1188 -33.21 45.75 -0.12
N TYR A 1189 -32.49 44.70 0.27
CA TYR A 1189 -32.58 44.15 1.64
C TYR A 1189 -32.15 45.20 2.67
N HIS A 1190 -31.03 45.87 2.39
CA HIS A 1190 -30.53 46.96 3.22
C HIS A 1190 -31.41 48.22 3.13
N PHE A 1191 -31.98 48.50 1.96
CA PHE A 1191 -32.90 49.63 1.77
C PHE A 1191 -34.19 49.45 2.59
N HIS A 1192 -34.88 48.31 2.49
CA HIS A 1192 -36.09 48.04 3.27
C HIS A 1192 -35.79 48.01 4.78
N LEU A 1193 -34.66 47.44 5.20
CA LEU A 1193 -34.23 47.49 6.60
C LEU A 1193 -33.97 48.93 7.07
N ALA A 1194 -33.40 49.79 6.24
CA ALA A 1194 -33.21 51.21 6.55
C ALA A 1194 -34.55 51.93 6.73
N VAL A 1195 -35.54 51.67 5.87
CA VAL A 1195 -36.92 52.19 6.02
C VAL A 1195 -37.49 51.74 7.37
N ALA A 1196 -37.39 50.45 7.68
CA ALA A 1196 -37.90 49.87 8.92
C ALA A 1196 -37.30 50.53 10.18
N TYR A 1197 -35.97 50.71 10.19
CA TYR A 1197 -35.26 51.38 11.28
C TYR A 1197 -35.63 52.85 11.41
N LEU A 1198 -35.81 53.56 10.29
CA LEU A 1198 -36.23 54.95 10.32
C LEU A 1198 -37.63 55.08 10.95
N ARG A 1199 -38.57 54.21 10.57
CA ARG A 1199 -39.95 54.19 11.09
C ARG A 1199 -40.02 53.88 12.59
N VAL A 1200 -39.08 53.09 13.13
CA VAL A 1200 -39.00 52.79 14.58
C VAL A 1200 -38.15 53.80 15.38
N GLY A 1201 -37.60 54.82 14.71
CA GLY A 1201 -36.81 55.90 15.34
C GLY A 1201 -35.31 55.60 15.50
N ARG A 1202 -34.80 54.47 14.97
CA ARG A 1202 -33.37 54.09 14.99
C ARG A 1202 -32.61 54.75 13.83
N LYS A 1203 -32.48 56.08 13.88
CA LYS A 1203 -31.90 56.88 12.78
C LYS A 1203 -30.48 56.47 12.39
N ASP A 1204 -29.61 56.18 13.36
CA ASP A 1204 -28.21 55.82 13.09
C ASP A 1204 -28.09 54.46 12.39
N ASP A 1205 -28.93 53.50 12.79
CA ASP A 1205 -29.01 52.19 12.11
C ASP A 1205 -29.54 52.36 10.69
N ALA A 1206 -30.60 53.16 10.52
CA ALA A 1206 -31.16 53.47 9.22
C ALA A 1206 -30.12 54.10 8.28
N ALA A 1207 -29.35 55.08 8.76
CA ALA A 1207 -28.30 55.74 7.98
C ALA A 1207 -27.20 54.76 7.55
N ARG A 1208 -26.78 53.85 8.45
CA ARG A 1208 -25.80 52.80 8.11
C ARG A 1208 -26.31 51.86 7.02
N GLN A 1209 -27.52 51.33 7.18
CA GLN A 1209 -28.09 50.39 6.21
C GLN A 1209 -28.35 51.07 4.87
N PHE A 1210 -28.83 52.32 4.88
CA PHE A 1210 -29.06 53.09 3.66
C PHE A 1210 -27.76 53.38 2.90
N ALA A 1211 -26.68 53.73 3.61
CA ALA A 1211 -25.37 53.92 3.01
C ALA A 1211 -24.84 52.61 2.38
N ILE A 1212 -25.10 51.46 2.99
CA ILE A 1212 -24.74 50.16 2.38
C ILE A 1212 -25.56 49.95 1.10
N ALA A 1213 -26.88 50.12 1.15
CA ALA A 1213 -27.75 49.97 -0.02
C ALA A 1213 -27.27 50.82 -1.21
N GLN A 1214 -26.93 52.09 -0.96
CA GLN A 1214 -26.39 53.01 -1.96
C GLN A 1214 -25.05 52.52 -2.54
N ARG A 1215 -24.09 52.11 -1.68
CA ARG A 1215 -22.79 51.57 -2.13
C ARG A 1215 -22.93 50.29 -2.94
N THR A 1216 -23.94 49.47 -2.65
CA THR A 1216 -24.25 48.24 -3.38
C THR A 1216 -25.11 48.45 -4.63
N GLY A 1217 -25.29 49.70 -5.07
CA GLY A 1217 -25.91 50.02 -6.37
C GLY A 1217 -27.44 50.08 -6.36
N LEU A 1218 -28.07 50.52 -5.27
CA LEU A 1218 -29.51 50.81 -5.25
C LEU A 1218 -29.91 51.76 -6.38
N ALA A 1219 -30.80 51.32 -7.27
CA ALA A 1219 -31.21 52.07 -8.46
C ALA A 1219 -32.75 52.07 -8.64
N ASN A 1220 -33.32 53.12 -9.24
CA ASN A 1220 -34.77 53.24 -9.40
C ASN A 1220 -35.39 52.11 -10.24
N GLN A 1221 -34.65 51.51 -11.16
CA GLN A 1221 -35.13 50.47 -12.08
C GLN A 1221 -35.50 49.15 -11.37
N ILE A 1222 -34.91 48.88 -10.19
CA ILE A 1222 -35.16 47.65 -9.42
C ILE A 1222 -36.19 47.84 -8.30
N LEU A 1223 -36.70 49.07 -8.13
CA LEU A 1223 -37.61 49.48 -7.06
C LEU A 1223 -39.05 49.51 -7.54
N THR A 1224 -39.98 49.07 -6.68
CA THR A 1224 -41.41 49.22 -6.92
C THR A 1224 -41.83 50.70 -6.88
N PRO A 1225 -43.02 51.07 -7.40
CA PRO A 1225 -43.54 52.43 -7.26
C PRO A 1225 -43.68 52.89 -5.80
N THR A 1226 -43.93 51.98 -4.86
CA THR A 1226 -43.95 52.29 -3.43
C THR A 1226 -42.55 52.50 -2.88
N ASP A 1227 -41.59 51.65 -3.25
CA ASP A 1227 -40.18 51.81 -2.88
C ASP A 1227 -39.60 53.13 -3.37
N GLN A 1228 -39.94 53.57 -4.59
CA GLN A 1228 -39.48 54.86 -5.11
C GLN A 1228 -40.01 56.04 -4.27
N ARG A 1229 -41.20 55.92 -3.68
CA ARG A 1229 -41.74 56.92 -2.73
C ARG A 1229 -40.99 56.88 -1.40
N LEU A 1230 -40.73 55.67 -0.88
CA LEU A 1230 -39.94 55.46 0.35
C LEU A 1230 -38.49 55.95 0.20
N LEU A 1231 -37.89 55.77 -0.98
CA LEU A 1231 -36.55 56.26 -1.30
C LEU A 1231 -36.50 57.80 -1.28
N LYS A 1232 -37.52 58.47 -1.82
CA LYS A 1232 -37.63 59.95 -1.73
C LYS A 1232 -37.75 60.41 -0.28
N GLU A 1233 -38.51 59.71 0.56
CA GLU A 1233 -38.63 59.99 1.99
C GLU A 1233 -37.27 59.83 2.71
N LEU A 1234 -36.58 58.72 2.47
CA LEU A 1234 -35.25 58.46 3.02
C LEU A 1234 -34.23 59.53 2.63
N ASN A 1235 -34.17 59.91 1.36
CA ASN A 1235 -33.24 60.96 0.87
C ASN A 1235 -33.50 62.35 1.50
N VAL A 1236 -34.73 62.63 1.95
CA VAL A 1236 -35.05 63.88 2.65
C VAL A 1236 -34.61 63.85 4.11
N VAL A 1237 -34.74 62.69 4.76
CA VAL A 1237 -34.51 62.53 6.21
C VAL A 1237 -33.07 62.13 6.55
N LEU A 1238 -32.40 61.41 5.65
CA LEU A 1238 -31.02 60.90 5.76
C LEU A 1238 -30.23 61.32 4.50
N PRO A 1239 -29.85 62.60 4.38
CA PRO A 1239 -29.13 63.13 3.23
C PRO A 1239 -27.71 62.58 3.08
#